data_AF-A0A7J4RFX3-F1
#
_entry.id   AF-A0A7J4RFX3-F1
#
_cell.length_a   1.000
_cell.length_b   1.000
_cell.length_c   1.000
_cell.angle_alpha   90.00
_cell.angle_beta   90.00
_cell.angle_gamma   90.00
#
_symmetry.space_group_name_H-M   'P 1'
#
loop_
_entity.id
_entity.type
_entity.pdbx_description
1 polymer ?
#
loop_
_entity_poly.entity_id
_entity_poly.type
_entity_poly.pdbx_seq_one_letter_code
_entity_poly.pdbx_strand_id
1 'polypeptide(L)'
;MSDLDDAQLAPISVHKDAWTQKDLLEGIVQRYVTVRSHVGGLWPTWEIESDQLDENLIELNAYLERLGWMAKLRRGDVIQLTTLPLPHRQFPGSRIHLYMWTASIITLLLSAVRWMDSGRPVGGWFTDSVYLDGLVGFALPILGTLLLASFVQTRVSAKFGVRSGHILPIPDPSVLLWLFSGLSTSYFIWPFGIFFIPTLPRMDARPWPDRASLAWTSVSVPIVMLLSGFVFWTLGLLLTSDPYMLSSEPYRANPPFLIELISSGFDVSFSNTLDWGHPFFFAAGFLTLVGWLLMLPIPTFPGGRLLVARMGIHEARSTGTQILMFMLLITAAFFIFDAFNGFTIWIPVLSVLIPLLMFMGGDPRIPVLMDGDRPLSEDNHRRLGIVLFVAILFAIPAQFPVESVERWDADATYSITVDEFAELTDVWNASITIELTNPSMQDRSYNVSGGIPGNALWASSLSCGNDHCQGTLEPGESLKIDFALHHENLSHQPSSIDYELSIVFDDSDSFEETGTIHPLLNASVGAEWRHVRGDDGVLSCVNVYVQEDFATNITFPDLGDEWLPFLWLDGQAGLTQALSSEDTAVCLNGVDQALPSQAQSLLQSVNIGNLSFMVGFDATWPHIVSASDQGWLIDGTHGWGTPFDQGGTLYQENASSCPDDGFLTAPPQSNNNNWSWDLSIRPKHRIPSIEGNESLHLKLSPDTYVYCNQEDGLASRFTVEVGPDLILYRSDQTLRLWDEPMSSESSQLEIALYNSNDLDIVLRHDAFGDVAWDLTTLPSSLSSGWNNFTLDVPDAMFNTHQFTHQDGAILVTFGAYMEA
;
A
#
# COMPACT_ATOMS: atom_id res chain seq x y z
N MET A 1 -110.44 25.53 -37.29
CA MET A 1 -109.80 26.22 -36.15
C MET A 1 -109.10 25.16 -35.32
N SER A 2 -107.79 25.02 -35.33
CA SER A 2 -106.76 25.82 -35.99
C SER A 2 -105.49 24.96 -36.06
N ASP A 3 -105.09 24.61 -37.28
CA ASP A 3 -103.71 24.40 -37.66
C ASP A 3 -102.90 25.64 -37.29
N LEU A 4 -101.74 25.45 -36.67
CA LEU A 4 -100.64 26.42 -36.63
C LEU A 4 -99.32 25.63 -36.65
N ASP A 5 -98.83 25.46 -37.89
CA ASP A 5 -97.44 25.50 -38.33
C ASP A 5 -96.37 24.87 -37.43
N ASP A 6 -96.16 23.58 -37.64
CA ASP A 6 -94.80 23.00 -37.60
C ASP A 6 -93.98 23.68 -38.70
N ALA A 7 -93.15 24.66 -38.30
CA ALA A 7 -92.11 25.20 -39.14
C ALA A 7 -91.27 24.03 -39.67
N GLN A 8 -91.31 23.83 -41.00
CA GLN A 8 -90.55 22.83 -41.73
C GLN A 8 -89.06 22.95 -41.40
N LEU A 9 -88.61 22.14 -40.45
CA LEU A 9 -87.21 21.76 -40.35
C LEU A 9 -86.88 21.00 -41.63
N ALA A 10 -86.02 21.58 -42.47
CA ALA A 10 -85.51 20.90 -43.65
C ALA A 10 -84.96 19.53 -43.22
N PRO A 11 -85.49 18.41 -43.76
CA PRO A 11 -85.02 17.09 -43.38
C PRO A 11 -83.53 16.99 -43.73
N ILE A 12 -82.71 16.60 -42.75
CA ILE A 12 -81.30 16.29 -42.96
C ILE A 12 -81.24 15.26 -44.10
N SER A 13 -80.58 15.61 -45.20
CA SER A 13 -80.41 14.70 -46.32
C SER A 13 -79.65 13.48 -45.85
N VAL A 14 -80.35 12.36 -45.67
CA VAL A 14 -79.74 11.09 -45.32
C VAL A 14 -78.92 10.63 -46.54
N HIS A 15 -77.60 10.51 -46.36
CA HIS A 15 -76.71 9.96 -47.36
C HIS A 15 -77.16 8.53 -47.72
N LYS A 16 -77.16 8.18 -49.02
CA LYS A 16 -77.66 6.86 -49.49
C LYS A 16 -76.84 5.66 -49.00
N ASP A 17 -75.59 5.89 -48.60
CA ASP A 17 -74.66 4.84 -48.17
C ASP A 17 -74.19 5.09 -46.72
N ALA A 18 -74.10 4.02 -45.94
CA ALA A 18 -73.54 4.08 -44.59
C ALA A 18 -72.05 4.38 -44.67
N TRP A 19 -71.60 5.44 -43.98
CA TRP A 19 -70.19 5.82 -43.95
C TRP A 19 -69.36 4.71 -43.30
N THR A 20 -68.28 4.30 -43.97
CA THR A 20 -67.27 3.49 -43.29
C THR A 20 -66.51 4.37 -42.30
N GLN A 21 -65.80 3.76 -41.34
CA GLN A 21 -64.99 4.50 -40.38
C GLN A 21 -63.93 5.39 -41.06
N LYS A 22 -63.42 4.97 -42.23
CA LYS A 22 -62.49 5.75 -43.04
C LYS A 22 -63.16 6.99 -43.61
N ASP A 23 -64.35 6.84 -44.17
CA ASP A 23 -65.13 7.95 -44.76
C ASP A 23 -65.55 8.96 -43.68
N LEU A 24 -65.89 8.48 -42.48
CA LEU A 24 -66.19 9.34 -41.34
C LEU A 24 -64.98 10.17 -40.91
N LEU A 25 -63.81 9.53 -40.75
CA LEU A 25 -62.60 10.23 -40.34
C LEU A 25 -62.14 11.21 -41.43
N GLU A 26 -62.23 10.84 -42.70
CA GLU A 26 -61.96 11.74 -43.82
C GLU A 26 -62.90 12.95 -43.81
N GLY A 27 -64.20 12.74 -43.65
CA GLY A 27 -65.18 13.83 -43.59
C GLY A 27 -65.00 14.76 -42.38
N ILE A 28 -64.32 14.31 -41.33
CA ILE A 28 -63.88 15.16 -40.22
C ILE A 28 -62.61 15.93 -40.62
N VAL A 29 -61.59 15.24 -41.15
CA VAL A 29 -60.31 15.82 -41.57
C VAL A 29 -60.53 16.92 -42.63
N GLN A 30 -61.40 16.69 -43.62
CA GLN A 30 -61.74 17.64 -44.68
C GLN A 30 -62.34 18.97 -44.18
N ARG A 31 -62.83 19.03 -42.93
CA ARG A 31 -63.32 20.28 -42.31
C ARG A 31 -62.19 21.22 -41.90
N TYR A 32 -61.00 20.68 -41.68
CA TYR A 32 -59.84 21.40 -41.15
C TYR A 32 -58.71 21.52 -42.17
N VAL A 33 -58.56 20.56 -43.08
CA VAL A 33 -57.49 20.54 -44.09
C VAL A 33 -58.02 20.05 -45.45
N THR A 34 -57.40 20.47 -46.55
CA THR A 34 -57.79 19.98 -47.88
C THR A 34 -57.11 18.64 -48.16
N VAL A 35 -57.91 17.61 -48.45
CA VAL A 35 -57.42 16.26 -48.78
C VAL A 35 -57.18 16.17 -50.29
N ARG A 36 -55.94 15.88 -50.70
CA ARG A 36 -55.55 15.74 -52.11
C ARG A 36 -55.69 14.31 -52.62
N SER A 37 -55.17 13.34 -51.87
CA SER A 37 -55.13 11.94 -52.30
C SER A 37 -55.07 10.96 -51.12
N HIS A 38 -55.36 9.69 -51.38
CA HIS A 38 -55.24 8.60 -50.42
C HIS A 38 -53.92 7.86 -50.59
N VAL A 39 -53.13 7.77 -49.52
CA VAL A 39 -51.82 7.08 -49.53
C VAL A 39 -51.96 5.58 -49.26
N GLY A 40 -53.07 5.16 -48.61
CA GLY A 40 -53.27 3.79 -48.15
C GLY A 40 -52.47 3.44 -46.89
N GLY A 41 -52.58 2.20 -46.42
CA GLY A 41 -51.90 1.71 -45.20
C GLY A 41 -52.83 1.05 -44.18
N LEU A 42 -52.25 0.59 -43.06
CA LEU A 42 -52.99 -0.01 -41.94
C LEU A 42 -53.97 0.99 -41.32
N TRP A 43 -53.53 2.24 -41.18
CA TRP A 43 -54.31 3.34 -40.63
C TRP A 43 -54.71 4.34 -41.73
N PRO A 44 -55.88 4.99 -41.63
CA PRO A 44 -56.33 5.94 -42.64
C PRO A 44 -55.33 7.09 -42.77
N THR A 45 -54.75 7.23 -43.96
CA THR A 45 -53.68 8.18 -44.27
C THR A 45 -53.98 8.91 -45.57
N TRP A 46 -53.87 10.23 -45.55
CA TRP A 46 -54.17 11.12 -46.66
C TRP A 46 -53.03 12.09 -46.93
N GLU A 47 -52.85 12.48 -48.18
CA GLU A 47 -52.05 13.65 -48.56
C GLU A 47 -52.91 14.89 -48.37
N ILE A 48 -52.38 15.87 -47.64
CA ILE A 48 -53.13 17.06 -47.25
C ILE A 48 -52.39 18.35 -47.63
N GLU A 49 -53.16 19.43 -47.76
CA GLU A 49 -52.66 20.79 -47.93
C GLU A 49 -53.44 21.74 -46.99
N SER A 50 -52.77 22.77 -46.48
CA SER A 50 -53.40 23.74 -45.59
C SER A 50 -52.52 24.98 -45.45
N ASP A 51 -53.12 26.17 -45.55
CA ASP A 51 -52.43 27.45 -45.36
C ASP A 51 -52.11 27.72 -43.87
N GLN A 52 -52.91 27.16 -42.95
CA GLN A 52 -52.75 27.28 -41.49
C GLN A 52 -52.62 25.90 -40.83
N LEU A 53 -51.71 25.07 -41.35
CA LEU A 53 -51.57 23.67 -40.96
C LEU A 53 -51.42 23.45 -39.44
N ASP A 54 -50.67 24.31 -38.76
CA ASP A 54 -50.37 24.16 -37.33
C ASP A 54 -51.63 24.40 -36.45
N GLU A 55 -52.38 25.46 -36.73
CA GLU A 55 -53.62 25.79 -36.01
C GLU A 55 -54.70 24.73 -36.29
N ASN A 56 -54.86 24.37 -37.57
CA ASN A 56 -55.82 23.36 -38.00
C ASN A 56 -55.52 21.97 -37.42
N LEU A 57 -54.26 21.59 -37.24
CA LEU A 57 -53.89 20.32 -36.61
C LEU A 57 -54.25 20.28 -35.13
N ILE A 58 -54.08 21.41 -34.41
CA ILE A 58 -54.44 21.52 -33.00
C ILE A 58 -55.95 21.37 -32.83
N GLU A 59 -56.75 22.10 -33.62
CA GLU A 59 -58.20 22.03 -33.57
C GLU A 59 -58.75 20.66 -34.00
N LEU A 60 -58.18 20.08 -35.06
CA LEU A 60 -58.52 18.73 -35.52
C LEU A 60 -58.25 17.69 -34.42
N ASN A 61 -57.09 17.75 -33.76
CA ASN A 61 -56.77 16.83 -32.67
C ASN A 61 -57.69 17.02 -31.45
N ALA A 62 -58.03 18.26 -31.11
CA ALA A 62 -58.99 18.55 -30.03
C ALA A 62 -60.40 17.99 -30.33
N TYR A 63 -60.80 17.94 -31.60
CA TYR A 63 -62.05 17.30 -32.02
C TYR A 63 -61.93 15.77 -32.02
N LEU A 64 -60.87 15.21 -32.61
CA LEU A 64 -60.64 13.76 -32.72
C LEU A 64 -60.47 13.09 -31.35
N GLU A 65 -59.86 13.78 -30.39
CA GLU A 65 -59.67 13.27 -29.03
C GLU A 65 -61.00 12.88 -28.37
N ARG A 66 -62.06 13.67 -28.60
CA ARG A 66 -63.42 13.39 -28.10
C ARG A 66 -64.02 12.11 -28.67
N LEU A 67 -63.55 11.68 -29.82
CA LEU A 67 -63.96 10.45 -30.51
C LEU A 67 -63.03 9.28 -30.21
N GLY A 68 -61.98 9.47 -29.41
CA GLY A 68 -60.96 8.46 -29.15
C GLY A 68 -59.98 8.26 -30.31
N TRP A 69 -59.79 9.28 -31.15
CA TRP A 69 -58.85 9.31 -32.28
C TRP A 69 -57.84 10.44 -32.12
N MET A 70 -56.77 10.38 -32.90
CA MET A 70 -55.76 11.43 -32.99
C MET A 70 -55.15 11.46 -34.39
N ALA A 71 -54.67 12.61 -34.84
CA ALA A 71 -54.06 12.82 -36.15
C ALA A 71 -52.55 13.09 -36.03
N LYS A 72 -51.74 12.20 -36.61
CA LYS A 72 -50.30 12.33 -36.76
C LYS A 72 -49.98 12.97 -38.11
N LEU A 73 -49.13 13.99 -38.09
CA LEU A 73 -48.62 14.69 -39.25
C LEU A 73 -47.21 14.19 -39.61
N ARG A 74 -46.96 14.04 -40.90
CA ARG A 74 -45.64 13.82 -41.49
C ARG A 74 -45.39 14.85 -42.58
N ARG A 75 -44.33 15.64 -42.43
CA ARG A 75 -43.93 16.69 -43.38
C ARG A 75 -42.81 16.14 -44.26
N GLY A 76 -42.94 16.31 -45.57
CA GLY A 76 -41.96 15.90 -46.58
C GLY A 76 -42.27 16.62 -47.89
N ASP A 77 -41.90 16.01 -49.02
CA ASP A 77 -42.28 16.55 -50.35
C ASP A 77 -43.80 16.68 -50.49
N VAL A 78 -44.54 15.76 -49.86
CA VAL A 78 -45.99 15.83 -49.68
C VAL A 78 -46.30 15.65 -48.20
N ILE A 79 -47.22 16.47 -47.67
CA ILE A 79 -47.64 16.42 -46.28
C ILE A 79 -48.66 15.29 -46.12
N GLN A 80 -48.38 14.35 -45.23
CA GLN A 80 -49.25 13.21 -44.96
C GLN A 80 -49.87 13.33 -43.56
N LEU A 81 -51.16 13.05 -43.46
CA LEU A 81 -51.89 12.98 -42.20
C LEU A 81 -52.42 11.57 -41.99
N THR A 82 -52.04 10.94 -40.88
CA THR A 82 -52.48 9.60 -40.48
C THR A 82 -53.33 9.69 -39.22
N THR A 83 -54.54 9.14 -39.25
CA THR A 83 -55.38 9.04 -38.04
C THR A 83 -55.12 7.74 -37.29
N LEU A 84 -54.93 7.84 -35.98
CA LEU A 84 -54.58 6.74 -35.08
C LEU A 84 -55.61 6.66 -33.94
N PRO A 85 -55.95 5.48 -33.42
CA PRO A 85 -56.77 5.37 -32.23
C PRO A 85 -55.98 5.87 -31.00
N LEU A 86 -56.65 6.64 -30.14
CA LEU A 86 -56.09 7.06 -28.86
C LEU A 86 -55.94 5.81 -27.97
N PRO A 87 -54.78 5.57 -27.34
CA PRO A 87 -54.62 4.36 -26.55
C PRO A 87 -55.37 4.45 -25.21
N HIS A 88 -56.20 3.45 -24.92
CA HIS A 88 -57.03 3.37 -23.71
C HIS A 88 -56.40 2.46 -22.63
N ARG A 89 -56.70 2.75 -21.35
CA ARG A 89 -56.30 1.92 -20.18
C ARG A 89 -54.80 1.62 -20.07
N GLN A 90 -53.94 2.56 -20.48
CA GLN A 90 -52.48 2.39 -20.43
C GLN A 90 -51.88 2.49 -19.02
N PHE A 91 -52.59 3.09 -18.07
CA PHE A 91 -52.07 3.29 -16.71
C PHE A 91 -52.29 2.04 -15.86
N PRO A 92 -51.24 1.49 -15.24
CA PRO A 92 -51.38 0.35 -14.35
C PRO A 92 -52.14 0.74 -13.07
N GLY A 93 -52.70 -0.25 -12.37
CA GLY A 93 -53.38 -0.03 -11.09
C GLY A 93 -52.42 0.41 -9.98
N SER A 94 -52.89 1.16 -8.98
CA SER A 94 -52.05 1.64 -7.87
C SER A 94 -51.33 0.54 -7.08
N ARG A 95 -51.89 -0.69 -7.07
CA ARG A 95 -51.31 -1.84 -6.37
C ARG A 95 -49.92 -2.22 -6.86
N ILE A 96 -49.65 -2.19 -8.18
CA ILE A 96 -48.30 -2.53 -8.68
C ILE A 96 -47.26 -1.51 -8.22
N HIS A 97 -47.64 -0.24 -8.16
CA HIS A 97 -46.75 0.80 -7.62
C HIS A 97 -46.44 0.52 -6.16
N LEU A 98 -47.45 0.23 -5.33
CA LEU A 98 -47.24 -0.11 -3.93
C LEU A 98 -46.28 -1.31 -3.78
N TYR A 99 -46.55 -2.43 -4.47
CA TYR A 99 -45.71 -3.62 -4.37
C TYR A 99 -44.26 -3.37 -4.78
N MET A 100 -44.04 -2.72 -5.93
CA MET A 100 -42.68 -2.51 -6.44
C MET A 100 -41.90 -1.53 -5.57
N TRP A 101 -42.54 -0.45 -5.10
CA TRP A 101 -41.90 0.47 -4.16
C TRP A 101 -41.56 -0.23 -2.83
N THR A 102 -42.46 -1.05 -2.28
CA THR A 102 -42.15 -1.82 -1.06
C THR A 102 -41.03 -2.83 -1.26
N ALA A 103 -41.01 -3.53 -2.40
CA ALA A 103 -39.95 -4.47 -2.72
C ALA A 103 -38.60 -3.75 -2.93
N SER A 104 -38.59 -2.58 -3.56
CA SER A 104 -37.40 -1.76 -3.72
C SER A 104 -36.87 -1.22 -2.40
N ILE A 105 -37.71 -0.88 -1.42
CA ILE A 105 -37.26 -0.55 -0.07
C ILE A 105 -36.45 -1.71 0.52
N ILE A 106 -36.99 -2.93 0.42
CA ILE A 106 -36.34 -4.12 0.98
C ILE A 106 -35.00 -4.37 0.26
N THR A 107 -34.97 -4.36 -1.07
CA THR A 107 -33.72 -4.64 -1.79
C THR A 107 -32.66 -3.56 -1.58
N LEU A 108 -33.06 -2.28 -1.51
CA LEU A 108 -32.14 -1.18 -1.17
C LEU A 108 -31.54 -1.34 0.23
N LEU A 109 -32.35 -1.72 1.21
CA LEU A 109 -31.86 -1.93 2.58
C LEU A 109 -30.84 -3.07 2.66
N LEU A 110 -31.10 -4.16 1.97
CA LEU A 110 -30.19 -5.31 1.97
C LEU A 110 -28.89 -5.00 1.24
N SER A 111 -28.97 -4.26 0.12
CA SER A 111 -27.81 -3.68 -0.53
C SER A 111 -27.01 -2.81 0.45
N ALA A 112 -27.69 -1.93 1.20
CA ALA A 112 -27.04 -1.05 2.18
C ALA A 112 -26.27 -1.84 3.24
N VAL A 113 -26.93 -2.80 3.87
CA VAL A 113 -26.32 -3.65 4.90
C VAL A 113 -25.06 -4.34 4.36
N ARG A 114 -25.07 -4.82 3.12
CA ARG A 114 -23.94 -5.56 2.54
C ARG A 114 -22.63 -4.77 2.49
N TRP A 115 -22.65 -3.49 2.13
CA TRP A 115 -21.43 -2.67 2.09
C TRP A 115 -21.16 -1.93 3.40
N MET A 116 -22.19 -1.72 4.23
CA MET A 116 -22.03 -1.14 5.57
C MET A 116 -21.50 -2.12 6.61
N ASP A 117 -21.59 -3.44 6.38
CA ASP A 117 -21.20 -4.45 7.37
C ASP A 117 -19.71 -4.37 7.75
N SER A 118 -18.86 -4.03 6.78
CA SER A 118 -17.40 -3.95 6.97
C SER A 118 -16.84 -2.53 7.06
N GLY A 119 -17.60 -1.50 6.69
CA GLY A 119 -17.13 -0.11 6.59
C GLY A 119 -17.89 0.89 7.46
N ARG A 120 -18.33 0.48 8.65
CA ARG A 120 -19.15 1.29 9.55
C ARG A 120 -18.46 1.53 10.89
N PRO A 121 -18.51 2.75 11.44
CA PRO A 121 -17.88 3.05 12.73
C PRO A 121 -18.63 2.37 13.88
N VAL A 122 -17.93 2.19 15.00
CA VAL A 122 -18.53 1.70 16.24
C VAL A 122 -19.62 2.69 16.69
N GLY A 123 -20.85 2.20 16.90
CA GLY A 123 -22.03 3.02 17.20
C GLY A 123 -22.81 3.51 15.96
N GLY A 124 -22.27 3.31 14.76
CA GLY A 124 -22.92 3.65 13.49
C GLY A 124 -22.87 5.13 13.12
N TRP A 125 -23.44 5.44 11.95
CA TRP A 125 -23.44 6.80 11.39
C TRP A 125 -24.60 7.64 11.93
N PHE A 126 -25.76 7.03 12.15
CA PHE A 126 -26.95 7.72 12.67
C PHE A 126 -27.48 7.06 13.95
N THR A 127 -27.39 5.74 14.03
CA THR A 127 -27.94 4.89 15.09
C THR A 127 -27.04 3.67 15.25
N ASP A 128 -27.19 2.89 16.33
CA ASP A 128 -26.43 1.63 16.49
C ASP A 128 -26.88 0.50 15.53
N SER A 129 -28.05 0.62 14.90
CA SER A 129 -28.58 -0.40 13.99
C SER A 129 -28.16 -0.21 12.54
N VAL A 130 -27.48 -1.20 11.95
CA VAL A 130 -27.07 -1.20 10.52
C VAL A 130 -28.28 -1.00 9.59
N TYR A 131 -29.44 -1.57 9.93
CA TYR A 131 -30.65 -1.43 9.11
C TYR A 131 -31.21 -0.01 9.11
N LEU A 132 -31.19 0.68 10.26
CA LEU A 132 -31.66 2.07 10.34
C LEU A 132 -30.68 3.02 9.68
N ASP A 133 -29.38 2.78 9.84
CA ASP A 133 -28.36 3.55 9.13
C ASP A 133 -28.47 3.38 7.62
N GLY A 134 -28.65 2.15 7.13
CA GLY A 134 -28.90 1.89 5.72
C GLY A 134 -30.22 2.49 5.22
N LEU A 135 -31.26 2.54 6.06
CA LEU A 135 -32.53 3.18 5.72
C LEU A 135 -32.36 4.69 5.51
N VAL A 136 -31.74 5.37 6.46
CA VAL A 136 -31.59 6.84 6.48
C VAL A 136 -30.50 7.30 5.52
N GLY A 137 -29.37 6.58 5.50
CA GLY A 137 -28.17 6.90 4.72
C GLY A 137 -28.24 6.48 3.25
N PHE A 138 -29.05 5.49 2.89
CA PHE A 138 -29.06 4.94 1.53
C PHE A 138 -30.45 4.84 0.90
N ALA A 139 -31.37 4.10 1.53
CA ALA A 139 -32.65 3.78 0.89
C ALA A 139 -33.59 4.99 0.77
N LEU A 140 -33.75 5.80 1.82
CA LEU A 140 -34.59 7.00 1.80
C LEU A 140 -34.07 8.09 0.85
N PRO A 141 -32.76 8.42 0.80
CA PRO A 141 -32.19 9.33 -0.20
C PRO A 141 -32.55 8.95 -1.64
N ILE A 142 -32.39 7.68 -1.99
CA ILE A 142 -32.69 7.18 -3.35
C ILE A 142 -34.18 7.28 -3.63
N LEU A 143 -35.03 6.71 -2.77
CA LEU A 143 -36.48 6.65 -3.01
C LEU A 143 -37.13 8.04 -2.95
N GLY A 144 -36.66 8.91 -2.06
CA GLY A 144 -37.07 10.30 -1.98
C GLY A 144 -36.76 11.04 -3.29
N THR A 145 -35.57 10.83 -3.84
CA THR A 145 -35.17 11.42 -5.13
C THR A 145 -36.01 10.87 -6.29
N LEU A 146 -36.26 9.55 -6.33
CA LEU A 146 -37.11 8.94 -7.37
C LEU A 146 -38.56 9.45 -7.28
N LEU A 147 -39.08 9.65 -6.07
CA LEU A 147 -40.42 10.19 -5.84
C LEU A 147 -40.48 11.64 -6.35
N LEU A 148 -39.50 12.47 -5.98
CA LEU A 148 -39.37 13.83 -6.46
C LEU A 148 -39.29 13.88 -7.98
N ALA A 149 -38.40 13.11 -8.59
CA ALA A 149 -38.24 13.02 -10.03
C ALA A 149 -39.54 12.61 -10.72
N SER A 150 -40.29 11.67 -10.14
CA SER A 150 -41.59 11.25 -10.66
C SER A 150 -42.64 12.37 -10.64
N PHE A 151 -42.69 13.19 -9.57
CA PHE A 151 -43.60 14.32 -9.51
C PHE A 151 -43.18 15.48 -10.42
N VAL A 152 -41.88 15.71 -10.57
CA VAL A 152 -41.34 16.69 -11.52
C VAL A 152 -41.70 16.30 -12.94
N GLN A 153 -41.46 15.05 -13.35
CA GLN A 153 -41.81 14.55 -14.69
C GLN A 153 -43.29 14.73 -15.01
N THR A 154 -44.17 14.37 -14.07
CA THR A 154 -45.63 14.48 -14.26
C THR A 154 -46.10 15.93 -14.34
N ARG A 155 -45.49 16.84 -13.58
CA ARG A 155 -45.77 18.28 -13.69
C ARG A 155 -45.26 18.88 -14.99
N VAL A 156 -44.04 18.54 -15.41
CA VAL A 156 -43.47 19.03 -16.68
C VAL A 156 -44.30 18.52 -17.85
N SER A 157 -44.72 17.26 -17.84
CA SER A 157 -45.55 16.71 -18.92
C SER A 157 -46.94 17.34 -18.98
N ALA A 158 -47.56 17.60 -17.82
CA ALA A 158 -48.87 18.25 -17.74
C ALA A 158 -48.85 19.67 -18.33
N LYS A 159 -47.73 20.40 -18.22
CA LYS A 159 -47.56 21.72 -18.85
C LYS A 159 -47.68 21.67 -20.38
N PHE A 160 -47.36 20.53 -20.99
CA PHE A 160 -47.50 20.30 -22.43
C PHE A 160 -48.80 19.56 -22.81
N GLY A 161 -49.77 19.46 -21.88
CA GLY A 161 -51.02 18.74 -22.13
C GLY A 161 -50.87 17.21 -22.17
N VAL A 162 -49.72 16.67 -21.80
CA VAL A 162 -49.46 15.22 -21.83
C VAL A 162 -49.54 14.64 -20.43
N ARG A 163 -50.45 13.69 -20.23
CA ARG A 163 -50.47 12.86 -19.01
C ARG A 163 -49.34 11.82 -19.10
N SER A 164 -48.34 11.93 -18.22
CA SER A 164 -47.30 10.91 -18.04
C SER A 164 -47.57 10.04 -16.81
N GLY A 165 -46.92 8.87 -16.77
CA GLY A 165 -46.95 7.96 -15.63
C GLY A 165 -45.96 8.33 -14.53
N HIS A 166 -46.06 7.62 -13.41
CA HIS A 166 -45.05 7.69 -12.36
C HIS A 166 -43.89 6.72 -12.61
N ILE A 167 -42.74 7.02 -12.00
CA ILE A 167 -41.58 6.13 -12.01
C ILE A 167 -41.92 4.89 -11.16
N LEU A 168 -41.53 3.73 -11.65
CA LEU A 168 -41.69 2.45 -10.98
C LEU A 168 -40.29 1.86 -10.75
N PRO A 169 -39.72 1.90 -9.54
CA PRO A 169 -38.45 1.24 -9.27
C PRO A 169 -38.65 -0.27 -9.36
N ILE A 170 -37.79 -0.94 -10.13
CA ILE A 170 -37.78 -2.39 -10.25
C ILE A 170 -36.68 -2.91 -9.31
N PRO A 171 -37.03 -3.71 -8.29
CA PRO A 171 -36.05 -4.29 -7.38
C PRO A 171 -35.08 -5.19 -8.14
N ASP A 172 -33.83 -5.21 -7.69
CA ASP A 172 -32.83 -6.08 -8.30
C ASP A 172 -33.14 -7.57 -8.00
N PRO A 173 -33.36 -8.39 -9.05
CA PRO A 173 -33.58 -9.82 -8.87
C PRO A 173 -32.40 -10.54 -8.19
N SER A 174 -31.16 -10.03 -8.29
CA SER A 174 -29.99 -10.66 -7.66
C SER A 174 -30.08 -10.65 -6.14
N VAL A 175 -30.53 -9.54 -5.54
CA VAL A 175 -30.78 -9.39 -4.10
C VAL A 175 -31.86 -10.36 -3.63
N LEU A 176 -32.93 -10.52 -4.43
CA LEU A 176 -34.02 -11.43 -4.12
C LEU A 176 -33.57 -12.89 -4.22
N LEU A 177 -32.75 -13.23 -5.21
CA LEU A 177 -32.15 -14.55 -5.33
C LEU A 177 -31.24 -14.83 -4.13
N TRP A 178 -30.36 -13.91 -3.74
CA TRP A 178 -29.56 -14.07 -2.52
C TRP A 178 -30.44 -14.37 -1.29
N LEU A 179 -31.49 -13.58 -1.07
CA LEU A 179 -32.37 -13.74 0.09
C LEU A 179 -33.17 -15.04 0.11
N PHE A 180 -33.62 -15.54 -1.05
CA PHE A 180 -34.52 -16.69 -1.14
C PHE A 180 -33.87 -18.01 -1.59
N SER A 181 -32.68 -17.96 -2.20
CA SER A 181 -32.00 -19.15 -2.75
C SER A 181 -30.73 -19.56 -2.02
N GLY A 182 -30.23 -18.74 -1.08
CA GLY A 182 -29.02 -19.04 -0.30
C GLY A 182 -27.73 -19.04 -1.14
N LEU A 183 -27.76 -18.42 -2.32
CA LEU A 183 -26.57 -18.22 -3.16
C LEU A 183 -25.57 -17.29 -2.47
N SER A 184 -24.28 -17.52 -2.74
CA SER A 184 -23.18 -16.70 -2.22
C SER A 184 -23.33 -15.22 -2.61
N THR A 185 -22.86 -14.34 -1.73
CA THR A 185 -22.77 -12.88 -1.95
C THR A 185 -21.88 -12.51 -3.14
N SER A 186 -21.05 -13.44 -3.63
CA SER A 186 -20.22 -13.26 -4.84
C SER A 186 -21.01 -13.12 -6.14
N TYR A 187 -22.32 -13.45 -6.15
CA TYR A 187 -23.20 -13.25 -7.32
C TYR A 187 -23.89 -11.87 -7.34
N PHE A 188 -23.52 -10.99 -6.41
CA PHE A 188 -24.10 -9.65 -6.27
C PHE A 188 -23.42 -8.64 -7.22
N ILE A 189 -23.74 -8.73 -8.51
CA ILE A 189 -23.09 -7.92 -9.56
C ILE A 189 -23.57 -6.45 -9.54
N TRP A 190 -24.79 -6.18 -9.06
CA TRP A 190 -25.36 -4.84 -9.00
C TRP A 190 -25.44 -4.33 -7.56
N PRO A 191 -24.58 -3.37 -7.15
CA PRO A 191 -24.41 -3.06 -5.74
C PRO A 191 -25.58 -2.25 -5.12
N PHE A 192 -26.48 -1.70 -5.95
CA PHE A 192 -27.42 -0.66 -5.52
C PHE A 192 -28.87 -1.10 -5.31
N GLY A 193 -29.22 -2.38 -5.51
CA GLY A 193 -30.55 -2.90 -5.12
C GLY A 193 -31.77 -2.51 -5.96
N ILE A 194 -31.65 -1.54 -6.88
CA ILE A 194 -32.66 -1.23 -7.92
C ILE A 194 -32.06 -1.49 -9.29
N PHE A 195 -32.64 -2.41 -10.07
CA PHE A 195 -32.14 -2.78 -11.40
C PHE A 195 -32.56 -1.80 -12.50
N PHE A 196 -33.82 -1.32 -12.48
CA PHE A 196 -34.32 -0.45 -13.54
C PHE A 196 -35.41 0.51 -13.02
N ILE A 197 -35.52 1.70 -13.61
CA ILE A 197 -36.50 2.73 -13.21
C ILE A 197 -37.38 3.20 -14.38
N PRO A 198 -38.21 2.32 -14.96
CA PRO A 198 -39.11 2.69 -16.02
C PRO A 198 -40.21 3.65 -15.53
N THR A 199 -40.73 4.44 -16.46
CA THR A 199 -42.03 5.11 -16.27
C THR A 199 -43.14 4.20 -16.81
N LEU A 200 -44.22 4.00 -16.04
CA LEU A 200 -45.41 3.30 -16.51
C LEU A 200 -46.65 4.21 -16.57
N PRO A 201 -47.32 4.33 -17.73
CA PRO A 201 -47.00 3.70 -19.01
C PRO A 201 -45.70 4.23 -19.62
N ARG A 202 -45.03 3.38 -20.43
CA ARG A 202 -43.77 3.72 -21.11
C ARG A 202 -43.93 5.00 -21.92
N MET A 203 -43.02 5.95 -21.72
CA MET A 203 -43.06 7.26 -22.39
C MET A 203 -42.99 7.14 -23.91
N ASP A 204 -42.33 6.12 -24.45
CA ASP A 204 -42.21 5.95 -25.92
C ASP A 204 -43.51 5.50 -26.58
N ALA A 205 -44.42 4.88 -25.82
CA ALA A 205 -45.73 4.43 -26.29
C ALA A 205 -46.83 5.51 -26.11
N ARG A 206 -46.47 6.68 -25.60
CA ARG A 206 -47.39 7.82 -25.43
C ARG A 206 -47.31 8.72 -26.66
N PRO A 207 -48.45 9.26 -27.13
CA PRO A 207 -48.43 10.27 -28.18
C PRO A 207 -47.94 11.61 -27.60
N TRP A 208 -46.91 12.17 -28.22
CA TRP A 208 -46.32 13.45 -27.86
C TRP A 208 -46.67 14.50 -28.92
N PRO A 209 -47.15 15.70 -28.54
CA PRO A 209 -47.60 16.70 -29.50
C PRO A 209 -46.46 17.17 -30.41
N ASP A 210 -45.28 17.39 -29.83
CA ASP A 210 -44.12 17.96 -30.53
C ASP A 210 -42.79 17.45 -29.95
N ARG A 211 -41.68 17.74 -30.65
CA ARG A 211 -40.34 17.35 -30.19
C ARG A 211 -39.92 18.05 -28.88
N ALA A 212 -40.41 19.26 -28.61
CA ALA A 212 -40.01 20.01 -27.42
C ALA A 212 -40.61 19.44 -26.14
N SER A 213 -41.90 19.08 -26.14
CA SER A 213 -42.54 18.42 -25.00
C SER A 213 -41.87 17.08 -24.65
N LEU A 214 -41.51 16.28 -25.66
CA LEU A 214 -40.77 15.05 -25.50
C LEU A 214 -39.38 15.28 -24.86
N ALA A 215 -38.64 16.29 -25.34
CA ALA A 215 -37.30 16.59 -24.85
C ALA A 215 -37.30 17.03 -23.38
N TRP A 216 -38.08 18.05 -23.04
CA TRP A 216 -38.09 18.63 -21.68
C TRP A 216 -38.62 17.66 -20.63
N THR A 217 -39.61 16.85 -20.97
CA THR A 217 -40.10 15.80 -20.06
C THR A 217 -39.09 14.69 -19.87
N SER A 218 -38.43 14.24 -20.94
CA SER A 218 -37.42 13.18 -20.86
C SER A 218 -36.24 13.59 -19.98
N VAL A 219 -35.74 14.80 -20.19
CA VAL A 219 -34.56 15.31 -19.49
C VAL A 219 -34.82 15.63 -18.01
N SER A 220 -36.09 15.79 -17.61
CA SER A 220 -36.45 16.14 -16.23
C SER A 220 -36.03 15.10 -15.18
N VAL A 221 -36.17 13.80 -15.45
CA VAL A 221 -35.83 12.74 -14.48
C VAL A 221 -34.32 12.64 -14.26
N PRO A 222 -33.48 12.48 -15.30
CA PRO A 222 -32.04 12.40 -15.09
C PRO A 222 -31.47 13.65 -14.43
N ILE A 223 -31.96 14.85 -14.75
CA ILE A 223 -31.49 16.08 -14.08
C ILE A 223 -31.76 16.05 -12.58
N VAL A 224 -32.99 15.69 -12.17
CA VAL A 224 -33.32 15.64 -10.74
C VAL A 224 -32.42 14.62 -10.02
N MET A 225 -32.14 13.47 -10.66
CA MET A 225 -31.23 12.47 -10.11
C MET A 225 -29.79 12.98 -10.02
N LEU A 226 -29.24 13.57 -11.08
CA LEU A 226 -27.88 14.10 -11.11
C LEU A 226 -27.69 15.21 -10.07
N LEU A 227 -28.60 16.19 -10.02
CA LEU A 227 -28.53 17.28 -9.05
C LEU A 227 -28.61 16.77 -7.61
N SER A 228 -29.53 15.84 -7.33
CA SER A 228 -29.65 15.26 -5.99
C SER A 228 -28.42 14.41 -5.65
N GLY A 229 -27.87 13.67 -6.61
CA GLY A 229 -26.64 12.90 -6.45
C GLY A 229 -25.46 13.79 -6.10
N PHE A 230 -25.26 14.92 -6.79
CA PHE A 230 -24.21 15.88 -6.42
C PHE A 230 -24.43 16.48 -5.03
N VAL A 231 -25.68 16.77 -4.63
CA VAL A 231 -26.00 17.21 -3.26
C VAL A 231 -25.60 16.14 -2.24
N PHE A 232 -25.92 14.87 -2.47
CA PHE A 232 -25.54 13.80 -1.55
C PHE A 232 -24.03 13.52 -1.51
N TRP A 233 -23.31 13.69 -2.63
CA TRP A 233 -21.85 13.69 -2.62
C TRP A 233 -21.29 14.78 -1.70
N THR A 234 -21.78 16.02 -1.83
CA THR A 234 -21.34 17.12 -0.96
C THR A 234 -21.72 16.91 0.51
N LEU A 235 -22.90 16.37 0.78
CA LEU A 235 -23.33 16.07 2.15
C LEU A 235 -22.52 14.93 2.76
N GLY A 236 -22.18 13.90 1.98
CA GLY A 236 -21.30 12.82 2.43
C GLY A 236 -19.93 13.37 2.84
N LEU A 237 -19.32 14.22 2.01
CA LEU A 237 -18.00 14.79 2.31
C LEU A 237 -18.01 15.67 3.57
N LEU A 238 -19.11 16.38 3.83
CA LEU A 238 -19.26 17.20 5.03
C LEU A 238 -19.54 16.40 6.30
N LEU A 239 -20.01 15.16 6.18
CA LEU A 239 -20.45 14.31 7.30
C LEU A 239 -19.55 13.09 7.53
N THR A 240 -18.58 12.84 6.64
CA THR A 240 -17.55 11.83 6.88
C THR A 240 -16.76 12.20 8.14
N SER A 241 -16.57 11.23 9.02
CA SER A 241 -15.80 11.36 10.25
C SER A 241 -14.30 11.26 9.99
N ASP A 242 -13.50 11.55 11.02
CA ASP A 242 -12.08 11.20 11.04
C ASP A 242 -11.87 9.67 10.87
N PRO A 243 -10.68 9.24 10.42
CA PRO A 243 -10.34 7.83 10.28
C PRO A 243 -10.64 7.01 11.54
N TYR A 244 -11.11 5.78 11.35
CA TYR A 244 -11.41 4.87 12.45
C TYR A 244 -11.08 3.43 12.09
N MET A 245 -10.90 2.61 13.12
CA MET A 245 -10.56 1.20 12.99
C MET A 245 -11.65 0.37 12.33
N LEU A 246 -11.23 -0.49 11.41
CA LEU A 246 -12.08 -1.46 10.73
C LEU A 246 -11.58 -2.89 10.93
N SER A 247 -12.52 -3.83 11.09
CA SER A 247 -12.21 -5.24 11.30
C SER A 247 -12.20 -6.09 10.02
N SER A 248 -12.62 -5.51 8.89
CA SER A 248 -12.74 -6.22 7.61
C SER A 248 -12.67 -5.25 6.42
N GLU A 249 -12.36 -5.78 5.24
CA GLU A 249 -12.23 -5.02 4.00
C GLU A 249 -13.51 -4.22 3.67
N PRO A 250 -13.45 -2.87 3.65
CA PRO A 250 -14.60 -2.03 3.32
C PRO A 250 -14.76 -1.86 1.81
N TYR A 251 -15.95 -1.40 1.42
CA TYR A 251 -16.20 -0.90 0.06
C TYR A 251 -16.13 0.63 0.04
N ARG A 252 -15.61 1.16 -1.06
CA ARG A 252 -15.59 2.58 -1.38
C ARG A 252 -16.46 2.87 -2.58
N ALA A 253 -17.17 4.00 -2.54
CA ALA A 253 -17.86 4.54 -3.71
C ALA A 253 -16.98 5.60 -4.37
N ASN A 254 -16.68 5.42 -5.67
CA ASN A 254 -15.85 6.36 -6.41
C ASN A 254 -16.66 7.50 -7.03
N PRO A 255 -16.19 8.75 -6.90
CA PRO A 255 -16.92 9.93 -7.33
C PRO A 255 -17.01 10.04 -8.87
N PRO A 256 -18.03 10.73 -9.40
CA PRO A 256 -18.04 11.15 -10.79
C PRO A 256 -17.07 12.30 -11.04
N PHE A 257 -16.71 12.52 -12.31
CA PHE A 257 -15.69 13.48 -12.76
C PHE A 257 -15.79 14.87 -12.12
N LEU A 258 -16.98 15.45 -11.98
CA LEU A 258 -17.09 16.79 -11.37
C LEU A 258 -16.64 16.81 -9.91
N ILE A 259 -16.98 15.78 -9.14
CA ILE A 259 -16.60 15.70 -7.72
C ILE A 259 -15.09 15.49 -7.59
N GLU A 260 -14.51 14.66 -8.45
CA GLU A 260 -13.05 14.44 -8.54
C GLU A 260 -12.29 15.71 -8.99
N LEU A 261 -12.85 16.46 -9.93
CA LEU A 261 -12.27 17.74 -10.35
C LEU A 261 -12.29 18.76 -9.22
N ILE A 262 -13.42 18.86 -8.51
CA ILE A 262 -13.54 19.75 -7.35
C ILE A 262 -12.55 19.35 -6.27
N SER A 263 -12.41 18.05 -5.97
CA SER A 263 -11.49 17.58 -4.93
C SER A 263 -10.03 17.82 -5.27
N SER A 264 -9.61 17.69 -6.53
CA SER A 264 -8.22 17.99 -6.92
C SER A 264 -7.84 19.47 -6.75
N GLY A 265 -8.83 20.37 -6.65
CA GLY A 265 -8.62 21.79 -6.38
C GLY A 265 -8.51 22.14 -4.89
N PHE A 266 -8.76 21.21 -3.97
CA PHE A 266 -8.66 21.41 -2.53
C PHE A 266 -7.59 20.47 -1.95
N ASP A 267 -6.70 21.00 -1.10
CA ASP A 267 -5.56 20.30 -0.49
C ASP A 267 -5.98 19.30 0.62
N VAL A 268 -7.19 18.74 0.50
CA VAL A 268 -7.77 17.81 1.46
C VAL A 268 -7.40 16.41 1.02
N SER A 269 -7.04 15.56 1.98
CA SER A 269 -6.86 14.11 1.86
C SER A 269 -8.15 13.40 1.40
N PHE A 270 -8.58 13.72 0.19
CA PHE A 270 -9.86 13.35 -0.39
C PHE A 270 -9.95 11.85 -0.63
N SER A 271 -8.84 11.22 -1.05
CA SER A 271 -8.78 9.77 -1.16
C SER A 271 -8.98 9.09 0.20
N ASN A 272 -8.34 9.61 1.25
CA ASN A 272 -8.54 9.11 2.62
C ASN A 272 -10.01 9.29 3.03
N THR A 273 -10.61 10.45 2.79
CA THR A 273 -12.01 10.72 3.17
C THR A 273 -13.02 9.77 2.49
N LEU A 274 -12.75 9.34 1.25
CA LEU A 274 -13.63 8.41 0.53
C LEU A 274 -13.60 6.99 1.08
N ASP A 275 -12.47 6.60 1.68
CA ASP A 275 -12.25 5.26 2.20
C ASP A 275 -13.06 5.00 3.47
N TRP A 276 -13.19 6.00 4.35
CA TRP A 276 -14.12 5.99 5.50
C TRP A 276 -15.51 6.54 5.12
N GLY A 277 -15.98 6.20 3.92
CA GLY A 277 -17.07 6.88 3.26
C GLY A 277 -18.42 6.84 3.98
N HIS A 278 -19.04 8.02 4.14
CA HIS A 278 -20.39 8.13 4.67
C HIS A 278 -21.44 7.44 3.76
N PRO A 279 -22.51 6.81 4.30
CA PRO A 279 -23.56 6.11 3.53
C PRO A 279 -24.15 6.87 2.34
N PHE A 280 -24.17 8.20 2.42
CA PHE A 280 -24.61 9.07 1.34
C PHE A 280 -23.79 8.93 0.06
N PHE A 281 -22.52 8.53 0.11
CA PHE A 281 -21.70 8.30 -1.09
C PHE A 281 -22.26 7.19 -1.97
N PHE A 282 -22.76 6.11 -1.38
CA PHE A 282 -23.38 5.03 -2.16
C PHE A 282 -24.71 5.47 -2.79
N ALA A 283 -25.52 6.25 -2.06
CA ALA A 283 -26.75 6.81 -2.61
C ALA A 283 -26.46 7.82 -3.73
N ALA A 284 -25.46 8.68 -3.52
CA ALA A 284 -24.99 9.65 -4.48
C ALA A 284 -24.47 8.95 -5.75
N GLY A 285 -23.61 7.95 -5.59
CA GLY A 285 -23.07 7.11 -6.67
C GLY A 285 -24.16 6.46 -7.51
N PHE A 286 -25.19 5.87 -6.89
CA PHE A 286 -26.35 5.33 -7.61
C PHE A 286 -27.07 6.42 -8.43
N LEU A 287 -27.38 7.56 -7.80
CA LEU A 287 -28.14 8.64 -8.44
C LEU A 287 -27.37 9.27 -9.60
N THR A 288 -26.06 9.49 -9.44
CA THR A 288 -25.21 10.03 -10.50
C THR A 288 -25.00 9.02 -11.62
N LEU A 289 -24.72 7.75 -11.30
CA LEU A 289 -24.53 6.69 -12.30
C LEU A 289 -25.80 6.45 -13.11
N VAL A 290 -26.93 6.20 -12.47
CA VAL A 290 -28.20 5.92 -13.19
C VAL A 290 -28.71 7.17 -13.90
N GLY A 291 -28.56 8.36 -13.31
CA GLY A 291 -28.86 9.62 -13.98
C GLY A 291 -28.04 9.80 -15.26
N TRP A 292 -26.75 9.48 -15.22
CA TRP A 292 -25.87 9.52 -16.39
C TRP A 292 -26.24 8.46 -17.43
N LEU A 293 -26.47 7.21 -17.02
CA LEU A 293 -26.89 6.12 -17.91
C LEU A 293 -28.17 6.47 -18.68
N LEU A 294 -29.15 7.10 -18.02
CA LEU A 294 -30.39 7.53 -18.67
C LEU A 294 -30.19 8.66 -19.69
N MET A 295 -29.11 9.43 -19.61
CA MET A 295 -28.76 10.48 -20.58
C MET A 295 -28.01 9.93 -21.81
N LEU A 296 -27.55 8.69 -21.78
CA LEU A 296 -26.97 8.06 -22.95
C LEU A 296 -27.99 8.01 -24.10
N PRO A 297 -27.55 8.16 -25.37
CA PRO A 297 -28.42 8.20 -26.54
C PRO A 297 -28.99 6.82 -26.92
N ILE A 298 -29.45 6.05 -25.94
CA ILE A 298 -29.96 4.69 -26.09
C ILE A 298 -31.46 4.72 -26.35
N PRO A 299 -31.99 3.91 -27.29
CA PRO A 299 -33.42 3.82 -27.53
C PRO A 299 -34.21 3.55 -26.24
N THR A 300 -35.40 4.13 -26.12
CA THR A 300 -36.28 4.09 -24.92
C THR A 300 -35.80 4.87 -23.70
N PHE A 301 -34.51 5.19 -23.62
CA PHE A 301 -33.99 6.02 -22.54
C PHE A 301 -34.30 7.50 -22.80
N PRO A 302 -34.31 8.34 -21.75
CA PRO A 302 -34.40 9.79 -21.89
C PRO A 302 -33.43 10.39 -22.91
N GLY A 303 -32.16 9.97 -22.91
CA GLY A 303 -31.15 10.44 -23.85
C GLY A 303 -31.46 10.06 -25.30
N GLY A 304 -31.99 8.86 -25.55
CA GLY A 304 -32.45 8.48 -26.89
C GLY A 304 -33.66 9.29 -27.36
N ARG A 305 -34.60 9.62 -26.46
CA ARG A 305 -35.71 10.54 -26.76
C ARG A 305 -35.22 11.94 -27.06
N LEU A 306 -34.18 12.39 -26.37
CA LEU A 306 -33.54 13.67 -26.62
C LEU A 306 -32.82 13.71 -27.97
N LEU A 307 -32.14 12.62 -28.35
CA LEU A 307 -31.54 12.47 -29.67
C LEU A 307 -32.60 12.60 -30.78
N VAL A 308 -33.72 11.89 -30.63
CA VAL A 308 -34.86 12.00 -31.56
C VAL A 308 -35.43 13.42 -31.60
N ALA A 309 -35.51 14.11 -30.46
CA ALA A 309 -35.99 15.48 -30.43
C ALA A 309 -35.04 16.45 -31.16
N ARG A 310 -33.73 16.24 -31.10
CA ARG A 310 -32.73 17.11 -31.73
C ARG A 310 -32.50 16.84 -33.21
N MET A 311 -32.32 15.59 -33.61
CA MET A 311 -32.02 15.19 -35.00
C MET A 311 -33.30 14.92 -35.81
N GLY A 312 -34.40 14.60 -35.13
CA GLY A 312 -35.61 14.08 -35.77
C GLY A 312 -35.60 12.57 -35.88
N ILE A 313 -36.81 11.99 -36.03
CA ILE A 313 -37.02 10.55 -35.87
C ILE A 313 -36.33 9.73 -36.96
N HIS A 314 -36.32 10.20 -38.20
CA HIS A 314 -35.75 9.47 -39.34
C HIS A 314 -34.22 9.44 -39.30
N GLU A 315 -33.59 10.56 -38.94
CA GLU A 315 -32.14 10.65 -38.84
C GLU A 315 -31.64 9.90 -37.59
N ALA A 316 -32.25 10.14 -36.42
CA ALA A 316 -31.87 9.46 -35.18
C ALA A 316 -32.04 7.94 -35.23
N ARG A 317 -33.04 7.43 -35.97
CA ARG A 317 -33.30 5.98 -36.13
C ARG A 317 -32.67 5.39 -37.40
N SER A 318 -31.82 6.14 -38.10
CA SER A 318 -31.11 5.64 -39.29
C SER A 318 -30.06 4.58 -38.91
N THR A 319 -29.85 3.61 -39.82
CA THR A 319 -28.85 2.54 -39.62
C THR A 319 -27.45 3.12 -39.35
N GLY A 320 -27.06 4.19 -40.03
CA GLY A 320 -25.77 4.85 -39.84
C GLY A 320 -25.59 5.40 -38.41
N THR A 321 -26.61 6.09 -37.89
CA THR A 321 -26.57 6.63 -36.53
C THR A 321 -26.56 5.52 -35.47
N GLN A 322 -27.34 4.44 -35.67
CA GLN A 322 -27.34 3.31 -34.76
C GLN A 322 -26.00 2.55 -34.72
N ILE A 323 -25.36 2.35 -35.89
CA ILE A 323 -24.02 1.76 -35.97
C ILE A 323 -22.99 2.67 -35.28
N LEU A 324 -23.05 3.98 -35.51
CA LEU A 324 -22.16 4.94 -34.84
C LEU A 324 -22.29 4.88 -33.32
N MET A 325 -23.51 4.89 -32.79
CA MET A 325 -23.76 4.80 -31.35
C MET A 325 -23.29 3.47 -30.76
N PHE A 326 -23.48 2.36 -31.48
CA PHE A 326 -22.96 1.07 -31.07
C PHE A 326 -21.43 1.07 -31.00
N MET A 327 -20.76 1.58 -32.03
CA MET A 327 -19.30 1.68 -32.04
C MET A 327 -18.80 2.56 -30.89
N LEU A 328 -19.42 3.72 -30.66
CA LEU A 328 -19.08 4.62 -29.56
C LEU A 328 -19.27 3.95 -28.20
N LEU A 329 -20.38 3.23 -28.00
CA LEU A 329 -20.66 2.49 -26.77
C LEU A 329 -19.62 1.40 -26.51
N ILE A 330 -19.27 0.58 -27.50
CA ILE A 330 -18.26 -0.47 -27.35
C ILE A 330 -16.87 0.13 -27.13
N THR A 331 -16.53 1.22 -27.82
CA THR A 331 -15.26 1.92 -27.65
C THR A 331 -15.14 2.48 -26.23
N ALA A 332 -16.18 3.15 -25.74
CA ALA A 332 -16.20 3.68 -24.37
C ALA A 332 -16.15 2.54 -23.33
N ALA A 333 -16.90 1.46 -23.56
CA ALA A 333 -16.89 0.31 -22.67
C ALA A 333 -15.51 -0.33 -22.55
N PHE A 334 -14.77 -0.43 -23.65
CA PHE A 334 -13.43 -1.02 -23.67
C PHE A 334 -12.36 -0.07 -23.11
N PHE A 335 -12.30 1.18 -23.58
CA PHE A 335 -11.19 2.09 -23.27
C PHE A 335 -11.40 2.98 -22.04
N ILE A 336 -12.65 3.29 -21.68
CA ILE A 336 -12.94 4.22 -20.57
C ILE A 336 -13.33 3.45 -19.32
N PHE A 337 -14.12 2.38 -19.47
CA PHE A 337 -14.74 1.69 -18.33
C PHE A 337 -14.19 0.29 -18.06
N ASP A 338 -13.21 -0.16 -18.85
CA ASP A 338 -12.59 -1.49 -18.74
C ASP A 338 -13.61 -2.64 -18.53
N ALA A 339 -14.74 -2.54 -19.23
CA ALA A 339 -15.93 -3.36 -18.96
C ALA A 339 -15.73 -4.86 -19.19
N PHE A 340 -14.64 -5.24 -19.86
CA PHE A 340 -14.33 -6.63 -20.26
C PHE A 340 -13.20 -7.27 -19.45
N ASN A 341 -12.65 -6.55 -18.45
CA ASN A 341 -11.61 -7.06 -17.57
C ASN A 341 -12.22 -7.45 -16.21
N GLY A 342 -12.47 -8.76 -16.04
CA GLY A 342 -13.13 -9.30 -14.83
C GLY A 342 -14.65 -9.11 -14.81
N PHE A 343 -15.26 -9.37 -13.64
CA PHE A 343 -16.70 -9.20 -13.42
C PHE A 343 -16.99 -7.79 -12.88
N THR A 344 -17.25 -6.84 -13.76
CA THR A 344 -17.55 -5.44 -13.40
C THR A 344 -19.04 -5.12 -13.48
N ILE A 345 -19.46 -4.00 -12.88
CA ILE A 345 -20.84 -3.49 -12.98
C ILE A 345 -21.27 -3.15 -14.42
N TRP A 346 -20.31 -3.02 -15.36
CA TRP A 346 -20.57 -2.64 -16.73
C TRP A 346 -21.16 -3.77 -17.57
N ILE A 347 -20.89 -5.03 -17.21
CA ILE A 347 -21.45 -6.20 -17.89
C ILE A 347 -22.99 -6.19 -17.89
N PRO A 348 -23.70 -6.07 -16.75
CA PRO A 348 -25.16 -5.99 -16.76
C PRO A 348 -25.68 -4.73 -17.46
N VAL A 349 -24.95 -3.61 -17.38
CA VAL A 349 -25.30 -2.39 -18.13
C VAL A 349 -25.29 -2.67 -19.63
N LEU A 350 -24.19 -3.18 -20.18
CA LEU A 350 -24.05 -3.52 -21.60
C LEU A 350 -25.08 -4.55 -22.05
N SER A 351 -25.39 -5.52 -21.19
CA SER A 351 -26.42 -6.54 -21.43
C SER A 351 -27.82 -5.97 -21.62
N VAL A 352 -28.10 -4.78 -21.09
CA VAL A 352 -29.35 -4.03 -21.32
C VAL A 352 -29.22 -3.09 -22.53
N LEU A 353 -28.11 -2.35 -22.63
CA LEU A 353 -27.96 -1.31 -23.65
C LEU A 353 -27.83 -1.86 -25.08
N ILE A 354 -27.08 -2.96 -25.26
CA ILE A 354 -26.83 -3.56 -26.59
C ILE A 354 -28.14 -4.07 -27.23
N PRO A 355 -28.98 -4.87 -26.55
CA PRO A 355 -30.27 -5.28 -27.12
C PRO A 355 -31.19 -4.10 -27.45
N LEU A 356 -31.23 -3.05 -26.61
CA LEU A 356 -32.04 -1.87 -26.90
C LEU A 356 -31.58 -1.15 -28.17
N LEU A 357 -30.27 -0.99 -28.36
CA LEU A 357 -29.71 -0.43 -29.59
C LEU A 357 -30.02 -1.31 -30.81
N MET A 358 -29.85 -2.63 -30.71
CA MET A 358 -30.05 -3.53 -31.85
C MET A 358 -31.52 -3.70 -32.24
N PHE A 359 -32.41 -3.91 -31.27
CA PHE A 359 -33.81 -4.27 -31.54
C PHE A 359 -34.74 -3.05 -31.58
N MET A 360 -34.45 -1.99 -30.82
CA MET A 360 -35.30 -0.79 -30.75
C MET A 360 -34.66 0.43 -31.41
N GLY A 361 -33.37 0.38 -31.77
CA GLY A 361 -32.65 1.50 -32.38
C GLY A 361 -33.13 1.87 -33.78
N GLY A 362 -33.52 0.89 -34.58
CA GLY A 362 -33.98 1.11 -35.95
C GLY A 362 -35.47 1.36 -36.12
N ASP A 363 -36.28 1.34 -35.04
CA ASP A 363 -37.75 1.45 -35.17
C ASP A 363 -38.21 2.93 -35.20
N PRO A 364 -38.71 3.44 -36.35
CA PRO A 364 -39.18 4.81 -36.49
C PRO A 364 -40.58 5.03 -35.89
N ARG A 365 -41.20 4.01 -35.29
CA ARG A 365 -42.50 4.13 -34.61
C ARG A 365 -42.36 4.62 -33.17
N ILE A 366 -41.15 4.59 -32.62
CA ILE A 366 -40.85 4.93 -31.23
C ILE A 366 -39.83 6.08 -31.13
N PRO A 367 -40.15 7.17 -30.40
CA PRO A 367 -41.41 7.47 -29.73
C PRO A 367 -42.53 7.91 -30.69
N VAL A 368 -43.79 7.85 -30.24
CA VAL A 368 -44.95 8.32 -31.03
C VAL A 368 -45.04 9.84 -30.98
N LEU A 369 -44.57 10.52 -32.04
CA LEU A 369 -44.69 11.96 -32.23
C LEU A 369 -45.86 12.29 -33.16
N MET A 370 -46.69 13.26 -32.76
CA MET A 370 -47.85 13.75 -33.51
C MET A 370 -47.43 14.74 -34.60
N ASP A 371 -46.58 15.71 -34.30
CA ASP A 371 -45.87 16.53 -35.29
C ASP A 371 -44.38 16.25 -35.20
N GLY A 372 -43.99 15.16 -35.85
CA GLY A 372 -42.64 14.60 -35.76
C GLY A 372 -41.60 15.37 -36.56
N ASP A 373 -42.00 16.26 -37.48
CA ASP A 373 -41.10 16.94 -38.42
C ASP A 373 -40.90 18.42 -38.12
N ARG A 374 -41.66 18.99 -37.18
CA ARG A 374 -41.43 20.33 -36.68
C ARG A 374 -40.08 20.41 -35.94
N PRO A 375 -39.13 21.25 -36.38
CA PRO A 375 -37.84 21.39 -35.72
C PRO A 375 -38.01 22.09 -34.36
N LEU A 376 -37.05 21.84 -33.46
CA LEU A 376 -36.92 22.62 -32.24
C LEU A 376 -36.57 24.07 -32.60
N SER A 377 -37.07 25.04 -31.83
CA SER A 377 -36.56 26.42 -31.92
C SER A 377 -35.08 26.46 -31.58
N GLU A 378 -34.32 27.38 -32.18
CA GLU A 378 -32.87 27.49 -31.97
C GLU A 378 -32.51 27.62 -30.48
N ASP A 379 -33.29 28.39 -29.73
CA ASP A 379 -33.12 28.53 -28.28
C ASP A 379 -33.29 27.22 -27.52
N ASN A 380 -34.32 26.44 -27.84
CA ASN A 380 -34.55 25.14 -27.20
C ASN A 380 -33.47 24.15 -27.61
N HIS A 381 -33.08 24.14 -28.89
CA HIS A 381 -32.02 23.27 -29.39
C HIS A 381 -30.68 23.55 -28.68
N ARG A 382 -30.32 24.83 -28.51
CA ARG A 382 -29.12 25.26 -27.79
C ARG A 382 -29.18 24.89 -26.30
N ARG A 383 -30.27 25.22 -25.61
CA ARG A 383 -30.42 24.95 -24.16
C ARG A 383 -30.35 23.45 -23.86
N LEU A 384 -31.05 22.64 -24.63
CA LEU A 384 -31.02 21.18 -24.48
C LEU A 384 -29.64 20.61 -24.78
N GLY A 385 -28.93 21.18 -25.76
CA GLY A 385 -27.55 20.79 -26.05
C GLY A 385 -26.58 21.07 -24.92
N ILE A 386 -26.65 22.27 -24.33
CA ILE A 386 -25.82 22.63 -23.16
C ILE A 386 -26.14 21.72 -21.98
N VAL A 387 -27.43 21.51 -21.68
CA VAL A 387 -27.87 20.64 -20.59
C VAL A 387 -27.35 19.22 -20.76
N LEU A 388 -27.46 18.65 -21.97
CA LEU A 388 -26.94 17.31 -22.27
C LEU A 388 -25.43 17.23 -22.12
N PHE A 389 -24.71 18.22 -22.67
CA PHE A 389 -23.24 18.26 -22.59
C PHE A 389 -22.76 18.36 -21.14
N VAL A 390 -23.31 19.30 -20.37
CA VAL A 390 -22.97 19.48 -18.95
C VAL A 390 -23.32 18.23 -18.14
N ALA A 391 -24.51 17.66 -18.33
CA ALA A 391 -24.94 16.47 -17.61
C ALA A 391 -24.06 15.25 -17.91
N ILE A 392 -23.72 15.01 -19.18
CA ILE A 392 -22.87 13.87 -19.57
C ILE A 392 -21.44 14.07 -19.09
N LEU A 393 -20.87 15.27 -19.25
CA LEU A 393 -19.48 15.57 -18.91
C LEU A 393 -19.22 15.57 -17.41
N PHE A 394 -20.08 16.23 -16.63
CA PHE A 394 -19.86 16.36 -15.19
C PHE A 394 -20.22 15.10 -14.41
N ALA A 395 -21.15 14.30 -14.93
CA ALA A 395 -21.55 13.05 -14.29
C ALA A 395 -20.88 11.82 -14.92
N ILE A 396 -19.78 11.98 -15.66
CA ILE A 396 -18.99 10.82 -16.13
C ILE A 396 -18.64 9.98 -14.90
N PRO A 397 -19.09 8.72 -14.83
CA PRO A 397 -18.81 7.85 -13.70
C PRO A 397 -17.35 7.38 -13.72
N ALA A 398 -16.83 6.99 -12.56
CA ALA A 398 -15.54 6.34 -12.45
C ALA A 398 -15.51 5.00 -13.20
N GLN A 399 -14.31 4.51 -13.52
CA GLN A 399 -14.10 3.18 -14.10
C GLN A 399 -14.69 2.08 -13.21
N PHE A 400 -14.48 2.19 -11.89
CA PHE A 400 -15.08 1.33 -10.88
C PHE A 400 -15.93 2.16 -9.91
N PRO A 401 -17.24 2.36 -10.14
CA PRO A 401 -18.06 3.20 -9.27
C PRO A 401 -18.18 2.72 -7.82
N VAL A 402 -18.00 1.42 -7.60
CA VAL A 402 -17.88 0.80 -6.27
C VAL A 402 -16.80 -0.27 -6.35
N GLU A 403 -15.84 -0.24 -5.44
CA GLU A 403 -14.74 -1.21 -5.33
C GLU A 403 -14.38 -1.48 -3.88
N SER A 404 -13.65 -2.57 -3.62
CA SER A 404 -13.12 -2.85 -2.29
C SER A 404 -11.78 -2.15 -2.08
N VAL A 405 -11.47 -1.78 -0.84
CA VAL A 405 -10.27 -0.99 -0.55
C VAL A 405 -9.10 -1.92 -0.21
N GLU A 406 -8.22 -2.16 -1.18
CA GLU A 406 -7.08 -3.10 -1.03
C GLU A 406 -6.12 -2.71 0.09
N ARG A 407 -5.91 -1.41 0.35
CA ARG A 407 -4.96 -0.94 1.38
C ARG A 407 -5.46 -1.10 2.82
N TRP A 408 -6.65 -1.67 3.04
CA TRP A 408 -7.27 -1.76 4.37
C TRP A 408 -6.39 -2.49 5.40
N ASP A 409 -5.61 -3.49 4.95
CA ASP A 409 -4.65 -4.27 5.71
C ASP A 409 -3.20 -4.04 5.25
N ALA A 410 -2.91 -2.88 4.65
CA ALA A 410 -1.55 -2.53 4.22
C ALA A 410 -0.58 -2.51 5.41
N ASP A 411 0.69 -2.85 5.15
CA ASP A 411 1.74 -2.82 6.17
C ASP A 411 2.11 -1.38 6.54
N ALA A 412 2.58 -1.19 7.78
CA ALA A 412 3.12 0.08 8.22
C ALA A 412 4.48 0.37 7.54
N THR A 413 4.75 1.65 7.30
CA THR A 413 5.97 2.08 6.61
C THR A 413 6.75 3.08 7.46
N TYR A 414 8.07 3.07 7.34
CA TYR A 414 8.96 4.02 8.01
C TYR A 414 9.78 4.81 6.99
N SER A 415 10.19 6.01 7.37
CA SER A 415 11.19 6.82 6.66
C SER A 415 12.12 7.50 7.64
N ILE A 416 13.42 7.50 7.36
CA ILE A 416 14.44 8.04 8.25
C ILE A 416 15.06 9.26 7.59
N THR A 417 15.19 10.35 8.36
CA THR A 417 15.96 11.53 8.00
C THR A 417 17.10 11.68 9.01
N VAL A 418 18.33 11.65 8.51
CA VAL A 418 19.55 11.67 9.33
C VAL A 418 20.27 12.99 9.08
N ASP A 419 20.74 13.64 10.16
CA ASP A 419 21.66 14.77 10.05
C ASP A 419 23.02 14.28 9.50
N GLU A 420 23.55 14.94 8.46
CA GLU A 420 24.82 14.55 7.83
C GLU A 420 26.02 14.74 8.77
N PHE A 421 25.95 15.76 9.63
CA PHE A 421 26.99 16.08 10.59
C PHE A 421 26.41 16.43 11.97
N ALA A 422 27.13 16.09 13.04
CA ALA A 422 26.86 16.62 14.36
C ALA A 422 27.37 18.06 14.45
N GLU A 423 26.49 18.99 14.82
CA GLU A 423 26.82 20.40 14.95
C GLU A 423 27.14 20.77 16.40
N LEU A 424 27.95 21.82 16.58
CA LEU A 424 28.26 22.35 17.90
C LEU A 424 27.31 23.49 18.24
N THR A 425 26.41 23.25 19.20
CA THR A 425 25.56 24.30 19.80
C THR A 425 26.14 24.72 21.16
N ASP A 426 25.62 24.18 22.26
CA ASP A 426 26.22 24.23 23.60
C ASP A 426 27.04 22.95 23.91
N VAL A 427 26.61 21.85 23.31
CA VAL A 427 27.19 20.51 23.31
C VAL A 427 27.10 20.02 21.85
N TRP A 428 27.96 19.10 21.42
CA TRP A 428 27.80 18.50 20.10
C TRP A 428 26.53 17.66 20.07
N ASN A 429 25.66 17.94 19.11
CA ASN A 429 24.38 17.29 18.97
C ASN A 429 24.09 16.88 17.53
N ALA A 430 23.49 15.71 17.38
CA ALA A 430 22.91 15.23 16.13
C ALA A 430 21.55 14.61 16.40
N SER A 431 20.65 14.70 15.42
CA SER A 431 19.33 14.10 15.50
C SER A 431 19.06 13.18 14.32
N ILE A 432 18.40 12.08 14.60
CA ILE A 432 17.84 11.19 13.59
C ILE A 432 16.32 11.20 13.78
N THR A 433 15.60 11.66 12.77
CA THR A 433 14.14 11.70 12.79
C THR A 433 13.59 10.47 12.08
N ILE A 434 12.87 9.64 12.83
CA ILE A 434 12.20 8.43 12.34
C ILE A 434 10.72 8.77 12.20
N GLU A 435 10.22 8.79 10.97
CA GLU A 435 8.81 9.01 10.68
C GLU A 435 8.14 7.66 10.38
N LEU A 436 7.27 7.24 11.29
CA LEU A 436 6.44 6.03 11.16
C LEU A 436 5.08 6.44 10.60
N THR A 437 4.56 5.64 9.66
CA THR A 437 3.30 5.93 8.96
C THR A 437 2.45 4.68 8.86
N ASN A 438 1.18 4.78 9.27
CA ASN A 438 0.21 3.70 9.14
C ASN A 438 -0.76 4.01 7.99
N PRO A 439 -0.54 3.44 6.77
CA PRO A 439 -1.44 3.64 5.64
C PRO A 439 -2.72 2.81 5.71
N SER A 440 -2.83 1.90 6.69
CA SER A 440 -3.91 0.91 6.79
C SER A 440 -5.15 1.45 7.53
N MET A 441 -6.19 0.63 7.58
CA MET A 441 -7.43 0.90 8.34
C MET A 441 -7.49 0.14 9.67
N GLN A 442 -6.37 -0.45 10.07
CA GLN A 442 -6.20 -1.17 11.32
C GLN A 442 -5.14 -0.48 12.16
N ASP A 443 -5.23 -0.65 13.47
CA ASP A 443 -4.17 -0.25 14.38
C ASP A 443 -2.91 -1.08 14.10
N ARG A 444 -1.76 -0.41 14.06
CA ARG A 444 -0.45 -1.05 13.88
C ARG A 444 0.41 -0.79 15.09
N SER A 445 0.79 -1.84 15.80
CA SER A 445 1.72 -1.75 16.92
C SER A 445 3.12 -1.51 16.40
N TYR A 446 3.88 -0.67 17.10
CA TYR A 446 5.28 -0.39 16.76
C TYR A 446 6.15 -0.47 17.99
N ASN A 447 7.40 -0.88 17.78
CA ASN A 447 8.48 -0.80 18.74
C ASN A 447 9.74 -0.30 18.04
N VAL A 448 10.30 0.81 18.53
CA VAL A 448 11.54 1.40 18.01
C VAL A 448 12.56 1.44 19.12
N SER A 449 13.71 0.83 18.90
CA SER A 449 14.88 0.91 19.77
C SER A 449 16.07 1.45 19.00
N GLY A 450 16.92 2.22 19.68
CA GLY A 450 18.11 2.81 19.09
C GLY A 450 19.28 2.76 20.06
N GLY A 451 20.43 2.35 19.56
CA GLY A 451 21.64 2.15 20.35
C GLY A 451 22.88 2.73 19.67
N ILE A 452 23.89 2.95 20.49
CA ILE A 452 25.25 3.23 20.04
C ILE A 452 26.06 1.96 20.34
N PRO A 453 26.64 1.29 19.34
CA PRO A 453 27.54 0.18 19.58
C PRO A 453 28.86 0.66 20.19
N GLY A 454 29.37 -0.09 21.17
CA GLY A 454 30.69 0.13 21.79
C GLY A 454 30.73 1.18 22.91
N ASN A 455 31.94 1.44 23.40
CA ASN A 455 32.28 2.40 24.43
C ASN A 455 32.59 3.78 23.82
N ALA A 456 31.55 4.48 23.38
CA ALA A 456 31.68 5.87 22.94
C ALA A 456 31.37 6.86 24.06
N LEU A 457 32.02 8.02 24.05
CA LEU A 457 31.69 9.17 24.92
C LEU A 457 30.41 9.91 24.48
N TRP A 458 29.54 9.23 23.75
CA TRP A 458 28.28 9.74 23.25
C TRP A 458 27.15 9.14 24.08
N ALA A 459 26.16 9.96 24.40
CA ALA A 459 24.93 9.51 25.01
C ALA A 459 23.80 9.63 23.97
N SER A 460 22.99 8.58 23.89
CA SER A 460 21.79 8.54 23.06
C SER A 460 20.55 8.70 23.92
N SER A 461 19.50 9.27 23.33
CA SER A 461 18.18 9.32 23.96
C SER A 461 17.10 9.32 22.89
N LEU A 462 16.06 8.53 23.11
CA LEU A 462 14.85 8.60 22.30
C LEU A 462 13.89 9.63 22.89
N SER A 463 13.19 10.36 22.03
CA SER A 463 12.18 11.37 22.40
C SER A 463 11.07 10.85 23.33
N CYS A 464 10.80 9.53 23.34
CA CYS A 464 9.84 8.90 24.24
C CYS A 464 10.32 8.78 25.70
N GLY A 465 11.60 9.05 25.99
CA GLY A 465 12.18 9.07 27.34
C GLY A 465 12.56 7.70 27.92
N ASN A 466 12.33 6.60 27.19
CA ASN A 466 12.79 5.25 27.52
C ASN A 466 13.78 4.75 26.45
N ASP A 467 14.49 3.65 26.72
CA ASP A 467 15.41 3.01 25.77
C ASP A 467 14.70 2.38 24.55
N HIS A 468 13.37 2.24 24.63
CA HIS A 468 12.51 1.78 23.54
C HIS A 468 11.21 2.60 23.51
N CYS A 469 10.79 2.97 22.30
CA CYS A 469 9.52 3.62 22.05
C CYS A 469 8.51 2.59 21.54
N GLN A 470 7.56 2.21 22.40
CA GLN A 470 6.47 1.32 22.04
C GLN A 470 5.13 2.07 22.01
N GLY A 471 4.27 1.71 21.08
CA GLY A 471 2.93 2.30 20.97
C GLY A 471 2.09 1.65 19.88
N THR A 472 1.00 2.32 19.56
CA THR A 472 0.06 1.90 18.52
C THR A 472 -0.23 3.08 17.63
N LEU A 473 -0.04 2.91 16.32
CA LEU A 473 -0.38 3.90 15.30
C LEU A 473 -1.82 3.70 14.86
N GLU A 474 -2.64 4.73 15.03
CA GLU A 474 -4.02 4.74 14.56
C GLU A 474 -4.08 4.79 13.01
N PRO A 475 -5.22 4.40 12.40
CA PRO A 475 -5.39 4.43 10.95
C PRO A 475 -5.11 5.80 10.32
N GLY A 476 -4.17 5.86 9.37
CA GLY A 476 -3.79 7.10 8.69
C GLY A 476 -2.94 8.05 9.54
N GLU A 477 -2.48 7.62 10.72
CA GLU A 477 -1.59 8.39 11.58
C GLU A 477 -0.13 8.34 11.11
N SER A 478 0.56 9.44 11.33
CA SER A 478 2.01 9.56 11.16
C SER A 478 2.63 10.05 12.47
N LEU A 479 3.62 9.33 12.99
CA LEU A 479 4.33 9.67 14.21
C LEU A 479 5.80 9.94 13.90
N LYS A 480 6.36 10.98 14.53
CA LYS A 480 7.79 11.30 14.46
C LYS A 480 8.46 10.98 15.78
N ILE A 481 9.51 10.20 15.73
CA ILE A 481 10.35 9.83 16.87
C ILE A 481 11.75 10.37 16.59
N ASP A 482 12.22 11.26 17.46
CA ASP A 482 13.59 11.77 17.38
C ASP A 482 14.51 10.89 18.23
N PHE A 483 15.62 10.45 17.63
CA PHE A 483 16.75 9.82 18.28
C PHE A 483 17.88 10.84 18.37
N ALA A 484 18.12 11.36 19.57
CA ALA A 484 19.06 12.43 19.83
C ALA A 484 20.37 11.89 20.39
N LEU A 485 21.48 12.32 19.79
CA LEU A 485 22.84 11.95 20.14
C LEU A 485 23.56 13.19 20.68
N HIS A 486 24.17 13.08 21.85
CA HIS A 486 24.89 14.18 22.49
C HIS A 486 26.24 13.74 23.07
N HIS A 487 27.24 14.61 22.98
CA HIS A 487 28.59 14.35 23.49
C HIS A 487 28.91 15.21 24.71
N GLU A 488 28.86 14.67 25.92
CA GLU A 488 28.93 15.45 27.17
C GLU A 488 30.33 16.01 27.52
N ASN A 489 31.41 15.48 26.93
CA ASN A 489 32.77 15.85 27.33
C ASN A 489 33.31 17.06 26.53
N LEU A 490 33.65 18.15 27.23
CA LEU A 490 34.19 19.36 26.61
C LEU A 490 35.73 19.42 26.57
N SER A 491 36.45 18.47 27.19
CA SER A 491 37.93 18.50 27.18
C SER A 491 38.55 17.89 25.93
N HIS A 492 37.83 17.05 25.22
CA HIS A 492 38.24 16.41 23.97
C HIS A 492 37.24 16.74 22.86
N GLN A 493 37.66 16.60 21.61
CA GLN A 493 36.76 16.71 20.46
C GLN A 493 35.96 15.40 20.29
N PRO A 494 34.74 15.47 19.77
CA PRO A 494 33.91 14.29 19.54
C PRO A 494 34.52 13.40 18.46
N SER A 495 34.46 12.08 18.67
CA SER A 495 34.73 11.08 17.63
C SER A 495 33.51 10.91 16.72
N SER A 496 33.71 10.37 15.51
CA SER A 496 32.60 9.87 14.69
C SER A 496 31.95 8.68 15.38
N ILE A 497 30.63 8.58 15.26
CA ILE A 497 29.82 7.64 16.00
C ILE A 497 28.96 6.79 15.07
N ASP A 498 28.99 5.48 15.28
CA ASP A 498 28.08 4.56 14.61
C ASP A 498 26.79 4.46 15.42
N TYR A 499 25.67 4.23 14.76
CA TYR A 499 24.38 4.01 15.39
C TYR A 499 23.68 2.80 14.78
N GLU A 500 22.83 2.17 15.57
CA GLU A 500 21.97 1.07 15.16
C GLU A 500 20.53 1.35 15.60
N LEU A 501 19.59 1.24 14.67
CA LEU A 501 18.16 1.40 14.88
C LEU A 501 17.46 0.10 14.53
N SER A 502 16.56 -0.35 15.40
CA SER A 502 15.68 -1.49 15.17
C SER A 502 14.23 -1.02 15.24
N ILE A 503 13.49 -1.26 14.16
CA ILE A 503 12.08 -0.90 14.02
C ILE A 503 11.28 -2.18 13.81
N VAL A 504 10.31 -2.45 14.68
CA VAL A 504 9.44 -3.62 14.62
C VAL A 504 7.99 -3.18 14.53
N PHE A 505 7.22 -3.77 13.61
CA PHE A 505 5.78 -3.60 13.51
C PHE A 505 5.08 -4.93 13.80
N ASP A 506 3.99 -4.94 14.57
CA ASP A 506 3.10 -6.11 14.75
C ASP A 506 3.80 -7.46 15.04
N ASP A 507 4.86 -7.44 15.86
CA ASP A 507 5.70 -8.59 16.18
C ASP A 507 6.31 -9.31 14.95
N SER A 508 6.50 -8.59 13.84
CA SER A 508 7.17 -9.05 12.62
C SER A 508 8.69 -9.03 12.74
N ASP A 509 9.39 -9.43 11.67
CA ASP A 509 10.83 -9.26 11.55
C ASP A 509 11.22 -7.78 11.77
N SER A 510 12.35 -7.58 12.47
CA SER A 510 12.90 -6.24 12.75
C SER A 510 13.58 -5.68 11.51
N PHE A 511 13.30 -4.40 11.23
CA PHE A 511 14.08 -3.61 10.29
C PHE A 511 15.28 -3.02 11.03
N GLU A 512 16.48 -3.47 10.67
CA GLU A 512 17.74 -2.99 11.21
C GLU A 512 18.37 -1.97 10.26
N GLU A 513 18.65 -0.78 10.78
CA GLU A 513 19.29 0.32 10.05
C GLU A 513 20.54 0.73 10.81
N THR A 514 21.67 0.80 10.09
CA THR A 514 22.97 1.20 10.66
C THR A 514 23.54 2.37 9.88
N GLY A 515 24.27 3.25 10.55
CA GLY A 515 24.94 4.37 9.91
C GLY A 515 25.97 5.03 10.82
N THR A 516 26.67 6.02 10.28
CA THR A 516 27.72 6.77 10.98
C THR A 516 27.40 8.26 10.92
N ILE A 517 27.58 8.98 12.03
CA ILE A 517 27.51 10.42 12.11
C ILE A 517 28.90 10.98 12.35
N HIS A 518 29.31 11.92 11.50
CA HIS A 518 30.58 12.63 11.65
C HIS A 518 30.36 13.96 12.36
N PRO A 519 31.24 14.37 13.30
CA PRO A 519 31.21 15.73 13.81
C PRO A 519 31.57 16.72 12.70
N LEU A 520 31.00 17.93 12.74
CA LEU A 520 31.30 19.00 11.78
C LEU A 520 32.70 19.60 12.04
N LEU A 521 33.73 18.80 11.73
CA LEU A 521 35.15 19.10 11.86
C LEU A 521 35.86 18.73 10.55
N ASN A 522 36.94 19.45 10.22
CA ASN A 522 37.72 19.18 9.01
C ASN A 522 38.37 17.78 9.03
N ALA A 523 38.58 17.22 10.22
CA ALA A 523 39.01 15.84 10.41
C ALA A 523 38.51 15.28 11.76
N SER A 524 38.18 13.99 11.80
CA SER A 524 37.78 13.28 13.01
C SER A 524 38.23 11.82 13.00
N VAL A 525 38.18 11.16 14.15
CA VAL A 525 38.50 9.74 14.34
C VAL A 525 37.25 8.97 14.76
N GLY A 526 37.24 7.66 14.49
CA GLY A 526 36.26 6.72 15.05
C GLY A 526 36.32 6.66 16.57
N ALA A 527 35.21 6.21 17.18
CA ALA A 527 35.11 6.09 18.63
C ALA A 527 36.03 5.02 19.22
N GLU A 528 36.41 4.00 18.45
CA GLU A 528 37.19 2.86 18.94
C GLU A 528 38.24 2.36 17.93
N TRP A 529 39.33 1.80 18.46
CA TRP A 529 40.27 0.97 17.70
C TRP A 529 39.67 -0.41 17.47
N ARG A 530 39.61 -0.84 16.20
CA ARG A 530 39.12 -2.15 15.76
C ARG A 530 40.26 -3.05 15.35
N HIS A 531 40.12 -4.35 15.61
CA HIS A 531 41.11 -5.35 15.24
C HIS A 531 40.79 -5.95 13.86
N VAL A 532 41.65 -5.67 12.87
CA VAL A 532 41.47 -6.11 11.48
C VAL A 532 42.55 -7.12 11.13
N ARG A 533 42.15 -8.32 10.72
CA ARG A 533 43.08 -9.36 10.27
C ARG A 533 43.48 -9.12 8.81
N GLY A 534 44.77 -8.91 8.57
CA GLY A 534 45.40 -8.91 7.25
C GLY A 534 46.19 -10.19 6.96
N ASP A 535 46.95 -10.20 5.87
CA ASP A 535 47.73 -11.38 5.44
C ASP A 535 48.90 -11.72 6.40
N ASP A 536 49.48 -10.70 7.04
CA ASP A 536 50.66 -10.84 7.91
C ASP A 536 50.32 -10.85 9.42
N GLY A 537 49.04 -10.71 9.79
CA GLY A 537 48.62 -10.64 11.19
C GLY A 537 47.39 -9.78 11.47
N VAL A 538 47.09 -9.57 12.76
CA VAL A 538 46.02 -8.65 13.20
C VAL A 538 46.59 -7.25 13.44
N LEU A 539 46.02 -6.26 12.77
CA LEU A 539 46.34 -4.84 12.93
C LEU A 539 45.29 -4.17 13.82
N SER A 540 45.71 -3.19 14.62
CA SER A 540 44.77 -2.34 15.37
C SER A 540 44.52 -1.06 14.58
N CYS A 541 43.31 -0.87 14.08
CA CYS A 541 42.97 0.21 13.16
C CYS A 541 41.92 1.13 13.74
N VAL A 542 42.07 2.44 13.56
CA VAL A 542 41.05 3.45 13.89
C VAL A 542 40.55 4.08 12.60
N ASN A 543 39.24 4.22 12.47
CA ASN A 543 38.65 4.91 11.33
C ASN A 543 38.99 6.40 11.39
N VAL A 544 39.24 7.01 10.24
CA VAL A 544 39.51 8.44 10.14
C VAL A 544 38.63 9.05 9.06
N TYR A 545 38.18 10.27 9.31
CA TYR A 545 37.45 11.08 8.35
C TYR A 545 38.20 12.37 8.14
N VAL A 546 38.44 12.74 6.88
CA VAL A 546 39.10 13.98 6.48
C VAL A 546 38.29 14.62 5.35
N GLN A 547 37.94 15.89 5.52
CA GLN A 547 37.19 16.64 4.52
C GLN A 547 37.99 16.78 3.20
N GLU A 548 37.29 16.80 2.06
CA GLU A 548 37.90 17.09 0.75
C GLU A 548 38.74 18.39 0.80
N ASP A 549 39.90 18.38 0.14
CA ASP A 549 40.90 19.46 0.13
C ASP A 549 41.57 19.80 1.48
N PHE A 550 41.32 19.03 2.54
CA PHE A 550 42.03 19.16 3.82
C PHE A 550 43.13 18.10 3.96
N ALA A 551 44.28 18.50 4.51
CA ALA A 551 45.39 17.61 4.82
C ALA A 551 45.94 17.94 6.20
N THR A 552 46.16 16.91 7.01
CA THR A 552 46.57 17.04 8.41
C THR A 552 47.37 15.81 8.83
N ASN A 553 48.08 15.88 9.95
CA ASN A 553 48.83 14.74 10.46
C ASN A 553 48.15 14.13 11.68
N ILE A 554 48.15 12.81 11.78
CA ILE A 554 47.78 12.06 12.98
C ILE A 554 49.03 11.78 13.82
N THR A 555 48.92 11.96 15.14
CA THR A 555 49.98 11.71 16.12
C THR A 555 49.41 11.15 17.42
N PHE A 556 50.24 10.44 18.18
CA PHE A 556 49.88 9.82 19.46
C PHE A 556 50.69 10.49 20.59
N PRO A 557 50.10 11.42 21.36
CA PRO A 557 50.84 12.27 22.30
C PRO A 557 51.43 11.51 23.49
N ASP A 558 50.81 10.40 23.89
CA ASP A 558 51.24 9.61 25.06
C ASP A 558 52.28 8.54 24.69
N LEU A 559 52.58 8.36 23.39
CA LEU A 559 53.68 7.54 22.90
C LEU A 559 54.91 8.39 22.60
N GLY A 560 55.93 8.28 23.45
CA GLY A 560 57.24 8.91 23.25
C GLY A 560 58.06 8.29 22.12
N ASP A 561 59.14 8.97 21.72
CA ASP A 561 60.08 8.50 20.69
C ASP A 561 60.74 7.15 21.05
N GLU A 562 60.80 6.80 22.35
CA GLU A 562 61.27 5.49 22.83
C GLU A 562 60.48 4.29 22.28
N TRP A 563 59.22 4.47 21.84
CA TRP A 563 58.38 3.39 21.32
C TRP A 563 58.56 3.11 19.83
N LEU A 564 59.26 3.98 19.08
CA LEU A 564 59.47 3.84 17.63
C LEU A 564 60.12 2.51 17.20
N PRO A 565 61.03 1.88 17.96
CA PRO A 565 61.55 0.56 17.62
C PRO A 565 60.52 -0.57 17.76
N PHE A 566 59.43 -0.32 18.49
CA PHE A 566 58.47 -1.34 18.91
C PHE A 566 57.08 -1.19 18.26
N LEU A 567 56.67 0.04 17.93
CA LEU A 567 55.37 0.39 17.33
C LEU A 567 55.55 1.35 16.16
N TRP A 568 54.81 1.13 15.08
CA TRP A 568 54.77 2.03 13.92
C TRP A 568 53.41 2.00 13.22
N LEU A 569 53.09 3.05 12.48
CA LEU A 569 51.91 3.06 11.60
C LEU A 569 52.19 2.23 10.36
N ASP A 570 51.22 1.41 9.93
CA ASP A 570 51.40 0.54 8.78
C ASP A 570 51.77 1.33 7.52
N GLY A 571 52.78 0.84 6.79
CA GLY A 571 53.35 1.53 5.63
C GLY A 571 54.18 2.80 5.93
N GLN A 572 54.36 3.18 7.20
CA GLN A 572 55.16 4.35 7.62
C GLN A 572 56.37 3.95 8.48
N ALA A 573 57.41 4.78 8.48
CA ALA A 573 58.62 4.56 9.29
C ALA A 573 58.53 5.17 10.70
N GLY A 574 57.32 5.41 11.22
CA GLY A 574 57.13 6.02 12.54
C GLY A 574 55.65 6.15 12.92
N LEU A 575 55.39 6.90 14.01
CA LEU A 575 54.07 7.10 14.63
C LEU A 575 53.32 8.33 14.12
N THR A 576 53.73 8.87 12.96
CA THR A 576 53.12 10.05 12.35
C THR A 576 52.81 9.78 10.89
N GLN A 577 51.58 10.01 10.47
CA GLN A 577 51.14 9.87 9.07
C GLN A 577 50.42 11.15 8.63
N ALA A 578 50.65 11.55 7.38
CA ALA A 578 49.87 12.60 6.73
C ALA A 578 48.57 12.00 6.19
N LEU A 579 47.44 12.55 6.62
CA LEU A 579 46.09 12.18 6.22
C LEU A 579 45.55 13.12 5.15
N SER A 580 44.81 12.53 4.22
CA SER A 580 44.08 13.15 3.14
C SER A 580 42.66 12.59 3.08
N SER A 581 41.80 13.15 2.24
CA SER A 581 40.42 12.66 2.05
C SER A 581 40.33 11.24 1.47
N GLU A 582 41.43 10.66 0.98
CA GLU A 582 41.46 9.27 0.50
C GLU A 582 41.72 8.26 1.63
N ASP A 583 42.20 8.73 2.79
CA ASP A 583 42.51 7.87 3.94
C ASP A 583 41.25 7.64 4.78
N THR A 584 40.83 6.38 4.92
CA THR A 584 39.61 5.99 5.66
C THR A 584 39.91 5.30 7.00
N ALA A 585 41.11 4.75 7.17
CA ALA A 585 41.56 4.13 8.40
C ALA A 585 43.07 4.28 8.58
N VAL A 586 43.50 4.33 9.84
CA VAL A 586 44.91 4.34 10.24
C VAL A 586 45.17 3.11 11.09
N CYS A 587 46.07 2.25 10.64
CA CYS A 587 46.39 0.99 11.30
C CYS A 587 47.75 1.08 12.00
N LEU A 588 47.79 0.63 13.25
CA LEU A 588 48.99 0.48 14.05
C LEU A 588 49.48 -0.96 13.97
N ASN A 589 50.79 -1.10 13.77
CA ASN A 589 51.51 -2.37 13.79
C ASN A 589 52.60 -2.34 14.87
N GLY A 590 52.93 -3.51 15.40
CA GLY A 590 53.95 -3.68 16.43
C GLY A 590 54.94 -4.78 16.08
N VAL A 591 56.07 -4.80 16.78
CA VAL A 591 57.05 -5.90 16.68
C VAL A 591 56.40 -7.24 17.06
N ASP A 592 55.45 -7.20 17.99
CA ASP A 592 54.47 -8.26 18.18
C ASP A 592 53.03 -7.67 18.13
N GLN A 593 52.03 -8.52 17.86
CA GLN A 593 50.64 -8.09 17.73
C GLN A 593 49.96 -7.83 19.09
N ALA A 594 50.57 -8.27 20.19
CA ALA A 594 50.06 -8.09 21.53
C ALA A 594 50.38 -6.72 22.10
N LEU A 595 51.47 -6.09 21.66
CA LEU A 595 51.91 -4.81 22.15
C LEU A 595 50.89 -3.68 21.92
N PRO A 596 50.29 -3.49 20.73
CA PRO A 596 49.19 -2.52 20.54
C PRO A 596 48.02 -2.74 21.50
N SER A 597 47.64 -3.99 21.73
CA SER A 597 46.53 -4.36 22.62
C SER A 597 46.86 -4.22 24.10
N GLN A 598 48.12 -4.22 24.51
CA GLN A 598 48.53 -3.98 25.90
C GLN A 598 48.84 -2.51 26.16
N ALA A 599 49.24 -1.76 25.14
CA ALA A 599 49.51 -0.32 25.20
C ALA A 599 48.23 0.55 25.08
N GLN A 600 47.03 0.01 25.34
CA GLN A 600 45.75 0.73 25.19
C GLN A 600 45.72 2.07 25.91
N SER A 601 46.27 2.12 27.14
CA SER A 601 46.34 3.35 27.94
C SER A 601 47.18 4.45 27.30
N LEU A 602 48.17 4.11 26.47
CA LEU A 602 49.03 5.05 25.73
C LEU A 602 48.44 5.42 24.35
N LEU A 603 47.47 4.65 23.87
CA LEU A 603 46.83 4.82 22.56
C LEU A 603 45.41 5.40 22.65
N GLN A 604 44.94 5.67 23.86
CA GLN A 604 43.62 6.23 24.12
C GLN A 604 43.51 7.69 23.63
N SER A 605 44.60 8.46 23.70
CA SER A 605 44.63 9.83 23.17
C SER A 605 45.17 9.85 21.75
N VAL A 606 44.41 10.43 20.83
CA VAL A 606 44.80 10.58 19.43
C VAL A 606 44.69 12.06 19.04
N ASN A 607 45.76 12.61 18.45
CA ASN A 607 45.77 13.98 17.96
C ASN A 607 45.72 14.01 16.43
N ILE A 608 44.80 14.80 15.87
CA ILE A 608 44.82 15.16 14.45
C ILE A 608 45.07 16.66 14.34
N GLY A 609 46.26 17.03 13.86
CA GLY A 609 46.70 18.43 13.81
C GLY A 609 46.75 19.04 15.21
N ASN A 610 45.79 19.92 15.53
CA ASN A 610 45.66 20.57 16.84
C ASN A 610 44.44 20.07 17.66
N LEU A 611 43.72 19.07 17.14
CA LEU A 611 42.51 18.52 17.77
C LEU A 611 42.89 17.23 18.51
N SER A 612 42.43 17.09 19.75
CA SER A 612 42.65 15.89 20.57
C SER A 612 41.35 15.11 20.76
N PHE A 613 41.39 13.81 20.51
CA PHE A 613 40.29 12.87 20.65
C PHE A 613 40.62 11.81 21.69
N MET A 614 39.57 11.21 22.26
CA MET A 614 39.68 10.05 23.15
C MET A 614 39.01 8.87 22.45
N VAL A 615 39.77 7.80 22.23
CA VAL A 615 39.37 6.63 21.44
C VAL A 615 39.41 5.42 22.36
N GLY A 616 38.32 4.64 22.37
CA GLY A 616 38.24 3.36 23.07
C GLY A 616 38.95 2.24 22.33
N PHE A 617 38.87 1.03 22.88
CA PHE A 617 39.38 -0.18 22.25
C PHE A 617 38.25 -1.20 22.16
N ASP A 618 38.07 -1.75 20.96
CA ASP A 618 37.15 -2.86 20.73
C ASP A 618 37.63 -4.08 21.52
N ALA A 619 36.74 -4.65 22.33
CA ALA A 619 37.04 -5.84 23.11
C ALA A 619 37.00 -7.13 22.27
N THR A 620 36.52 -7.07 21.02
CA THR A 620 36.42 -8.23 20.14
C THR A 620 37.71 -8.46 19.36
N TRP A 621 38.20 -9.70 19.35
CA TRP A 621 39.39 -10.11 18.60
C TRP A 621 39.03 -11.07 17.46
N PRO A 622 39.59 -10.93 16.25
CA PRO A 622 39.35 -11.87 15.15
C PRO A 622 40.17 -13.15 15.36
N HIS A 623 39.65 -14.11 16.12
CA HIS A 623 40.39 -15.31 16.53
C HIS A 623 40.61 -16.31 15.38
N ILE A 624 41.60 -17.19 15.56
CA ILE A 624 41.75 -18.42 14.75
C ILE A 624 41.47 -19.63 15.62
N VAL A 625 40.96 -20.71 15.01
CA VAL A 625 41.03 -22.02 15.63
C VAL A 625 41.58 -23.09 14.70
N SER A 626 42.46 -23.94 15.23
CA SER A 626 42.97 -25.12 14.55
C SER A 626 42.02 -26.30 14.76
N ALA A 627 41.59 -26.95 13.68
CA ALA A 627 40.72 -28.11 13.73
C ALA A 627 41.21 -29.21 12.80
N SER A 628 41.20 -30.46 13.30
CA SER A 628 41.61 -31.63 12.53
C SER A 628 40.55 -32.06 11.52
N ASP A 629 40.91 -32.93 10.58
CA ASP A 629 39.94 -33.57 9.67
C ASP A 629 38.81 -34.32 10.41
N GLN A 630 39.06 -34.75 11.65
CA GLN A 630 38.06 -35.40 12.51
C GLN A 630 37.33 -34.42 13.43
N GLY A 631 37.68 -33.13 13.39
CA GLY A 631 37.14 -32.08 14.24
C GLY A 631 37.82 -32.00 15.62
N TRP A 632 37.19 -31.28 16.54
CA TRP A 632 37.57 -31.27 17.95
C TRP A 632 36.98 -32.47 18.68
N LEU A 633 37.75 -33.04 19.60
CA LEU A 633 37.24 -34.01 20.57
C LEU A 633 36.86 -33.27 21.85
N ILE A 634 35.60 -33.43 22.25
CA ILE A 634 35.07 -32.83 23.47
C ILE A 634 34.56 -33.92 24.39
N ASP A 635 35.21 -34.07 25.55
CA ASP A 635 34.92 -35.10 26.55
C ASP A 635 35.24 -34.58 27.97
N GLY A 636 35.15 -35.45 28.99
CA GLY A 636 35.44 -35.07 30.38
C GLY A 636 36.89 -34.63 30.67
N THR A 637 37.82 -34.85 29.73
CA THR A 637 39.24 -34.45 29.82
C THR A 637 39.61 -33.31 28.86
N HIS A 638 38.87 -33.14 27.77
CA HIS A 638 39.06 -32.12 26.73
C HIS A 638 37.79 -31.27 26.66
N GLY A 639 37.65 -30.29 27.54
CA GLY A 639 36.45 -29.44 27.59
C GLY A 639 36.30 -28.50 26.39
N TRP A 640 35.16 -27.81 26.32
CA TRP A 640 34.86 -26.78 25.31
C TRP A 640 35.87 -25.62 25.32
N GLY A 641 36.31 -25.20 26.51
CA GLY A 641 37.17 -24.03 26.69
C GLY A 641 36.40 -22.72 26.65
N THR A 642 36.97 -21.65 27.22
CA THR A 642 36.37 -20.32 27.22
C THR A 642 36.44 -19.69 25.83
N PRO A 643 35.39 -19.00 25.35
CA PRO A 643 34.11 -18.72 26.02
C PRO A 643 33.02 -19.82 25.84
N PHE A 644 33.29 -20.88 25.07
CA PHE A 644 32.31 -21.91 24.70
C PHE A 644 31.74 -22.73 25.87
N ASP A 645 32.46 -22.79 26.99
CA ASP A 645 32.07 -23.50 28.21
C ASP A 645 30.87 -22.86 28.94
N GLN A 646 30.58 -21.59 28.66
CA GLN A 646 29.44 -20.83 29.21
C GLN A 646 28.11 -21.16 28.51
N GLY A 647 28.11 -22.05 27.52
CA GLY A 647 26.94 -22.31 26.66
C GLY A 647 26.89 -21.31 25.51
N GLY A 648 25.70 -20.98 25.00
CA GLY A 648 25.53 -20.07 23.85
C GLY A 648 25.23 -20.80 22.53
N THR A 649 25.32 -20.07 21.43
CA THR A 649 24.95 -20.54 20.08
C THR A 649 26.11 -20.38 19.10
N LEU A 650 26.27 -21.35 18.21
CA LEU A 650 27.34 -21.38 17.22
C LEU A 650 26.74 -21.33 15.81
N TYR A 651 27.26 -20.42 14.98
CA TYR A 651 26.77 -20.12 13.64
C TYR A 651 27.89 -20.21 12.60
N GLN A 652 27.57 -20.77 11.43
CA GLN A 652 28.38 -20.68 10.22
C GLN A 652 27.86 -19.50 9.36
N GLU A 653 28.72 -18.48 9.21
CA GLU A 653 28.64 -17.27 8.37
C GLU A 653 27.68 -16.08 8.65
N ASN A 654 28.28 -14.89 8.41
CA ASN A 654 27.83 -13.51 8.13
C ASN A 654 26.70 -12.82 8.93
N ALA A 655 26.26 -13.34 10.06
CA ALA A 655 25.53 -12.50 11.01
C ALA A 655 26.52 -11.51 11.67
N SER A 656 26.28 -10.21 11.51
CA SER A 656 27.04 -9.13 12.20
C SER A 656 26.65 -9.00 13.67
N SER A 657 25.47 -9.46 14.03
CA SER A 657 24.89 -9.44 15.36
C SER A 657 24.48 -10.85 15.79
N CYS A 658 24.30 -11.06 17.09
CA CYS A 658 23.76 -12.30 17.63
C CYS A 658 22.25 -12.31 17.44
N PRO A 659 21.68 -13.12 16.51
CA PRO A 659 20.24 -13.14 16.32
C PRO A 659 19.57 -13.75 17.57
N ASP A 660 18.56 -13.04 18.07
CA ASP A 660 17.81 -13.37 19.29
C ASP A 660 16.81 -14.52 19.04
N ASP A 661 17.33 -15.65 18.57
CA ASP A 661 16.53 -16.85 18.31
C ASP A 661 16.37 -17.68 19.59
N GLY A 662 15.40 -17.29 20.42
CA GLY A 662 15.05 -17.96 21.67
C GLY A 662 14.65 -19.45 21.57
N PHE A 663 14.72 -20.07 20.39
CA PHE A 663 14.27 -21.44 20.12
C PHE A 663 15.33 -22.36 19.50
N LEU A 664 16.62 -21.99 19.50
CA LEU A 664 17.66 -22.90 19.00
C LEU A 664 17.88 -24.09 19.94
N THR A 665 17.61 -25.29 19.41
CA THR A 665 17.86 -26.55 20.13
C THR A 665 19.31 -26.97 20.00
N ALA A 666 19.79 -27.72 21.00
CA ALA A 666 21.03 -28.47 20.87
C ALA A 666 20.96 -29.43 19.67
N PRO A 667 22.08 -29.74 19.01
CA PRO A 667 22.09 -30.72 17.93
C PRO A 667 21.57 -32.09 18.45
N PRO A 668 20.72 -32.81 17.69
CA PRO A 668 20.14 -34.06 18.16
C PRO A 668 21.25 -35.10 18.43
N GLN A 669 21.32 -35.52 19.69
CA GLN A 669 22.26 -36.53 20.18
C GLN A 669 21.88 -37.91 19.62
N SER A 670 22.90 -38.73 19.31
CA SER A 670 22.68 -40.14 19.03
C SER A 670 22.54 -40.90 20.36
N ASN A 671 21.79 -42.02 20.41
CA ASN A 671 21.66 -42.85 21.63
C ASN A 671 22.99 -43.51 22.09
N ASN A 672 24.12 -43.22 21.44
CA ASN A 672 25.44 -43.71 21.80
C ASN A 672 26.21 -42.63 22.56
N ASN A 673 27.03 -43.05 23.53
CA ASN A 673 27.94 -42.19 24.27
C ASN A 673 28.98 -41.47 23.39
N ASN A 674 29.15 -41.85 22.12
CA ASN A 674 30.00 -41.14 21.16
C ASN A 674 29.15 -40.68 19.96
N TRP A 675 29.16 -39.38 19.69
CA TRP A 675 28.38 -38.76 18.62
C TRP A 675 29.13 -37.60 17.97
N SER A 676 28.72 -37.20 16.76
CA SER A 676 29.40 -36.17 15.97
C SER A 676 28.45 -35.04 15.59
N TRP A 677 28.92 -33.80 15.69
CA TRP A 677 28.24 -32.61 15.20
C TRP A 677 29.05 -32.02 14.05
N ASP A 678 28.46 -31.94 12.86
CA ASP A 678 29.08 -31.36 11.67
C ASP A 678 28.39 -30.04 11.33
N LEU A 679 29.12 -28.92 11.48
CA LEU A 679 28.57 -27.59 11.23
C LEU A 679 28.30 -27.35 9.74
N SER A 680 29.06 -27.99 8.83
CA SER A 680 28.83 -27.86 7.38
C SER A 680 27.47 -28.39 6.93
N ILE A 681 26.88 -29.31 7.70
CA ILE A 681 25.54 -29.87 7.47
C ILE A 681 24.49 -29.10 8.27
N ARG A 682 24.86 -28.57 9.43
CA ARG A 682 23.98 -27.98 10.44
C ARG A 682 24.58 -26.70 10.99
N PRO A 683 24.42 -25.57 10.27
CA PRO A 683 25.22 -24.36 10.49
C PRO A 683 24.84 -23.56 11.74
N LYS A 684 23.74 -23.87 12.43
CA LYS A 684 23.22 -23.04 13.55
C LYS A 684 22.55 -23.87 14.64
N HIS A 685 23.23 -24.06 15.78
CA HIS A 685 22.68 -24.77 16.94
C HIS A 685 23.24 -24.24 18.27
N ARG A 686 22.53 -24.53 19.37
CA ARG A 686 23.01 -24.27 20.74
C ARG A 686 24.13 -25.23 21.13
N ILE A 687 25.16 -24.72 21.82
CA ILE A 687 26.25 -25.54 22.37
C ILE A 687 25.68 -26.52 23.41
N PRO A 688 25.90 -27.83 23.24
CA PRO A 688 25.39 -28.86 24.15
C PRO A 688 26.28 -29.05 25.38
N SER A 689 25.66 -29.32 26.53
CA SER A 689 26.36 -29.82 27.71
C SER A 689 26.75 -31.28 27.53
N ILE A 690 28.00 -31.64 27.83
CA ILE A 690 28.52 -33.01 27.73
C ILE A 690 28.64 -33.59 29.14
N GLU A 691 27.96 -34.71 29.41
CA GLU A 691 28.05 -35.41 30.70
C GLU A 691 29.24 -36.40 30.73
N GLY A 692 29.76 -36.73 31.91
CA GLY A 692 31.11 -37.28 32.09
C GLY A 692 31.49 -38.62 31.44
N ASN A 693 30.56 -39.31 30.76
CA ASN A 693 30.84 -40.53 29.98
C ASN A 693 30.53 -40.36 28.48
N GLU A 694 30.18 -39.15 28.03
CA GLU A 694 29.88 -38.81 26.65
C GLU A 694 31.10 -38.16 25.96
N SER A 695 31.24 -38.40 24.65
CA SER A 695 32.25 -37.79 23.80
C SER A 695 31.61 -37.23 22.53
N LEU A 696 31.93 -35.98 22.21
CA LEU A 696 31.48 -35.28 21.01
C LEU A 696 32.66 -35.04 20.05
N HIS A 697 32.48 -35.40 18.79
CA HIS A 697 33.34 -34.92 17.70
C HIS A 697 32.69 -33.75 16.96
N LEU A 698 33.21 -32.53 17.15
CA LEU A 698 32.75 -31.33 16.47
C LEU A 698 33.56 -31.10 15.18
N LYS A 699 32.95 -31.33 14.03
CA LYS A 699 33.56 -31.07 12.72
C LYS A 699 33.33 -29.62 12.28
N LEU A 700 34.44 -28.95 12.03
CA LEU A 700 34.52 -27.57 11.57
C LEU A 700 35.17 -27.58 10.18
N SER A 701 34.45 -27.17 9.15
CA SER A 701 35.06 -26.92 7.83
C SER A 701 35.83 -25.59 7.86
N PRO A 702 36.88 -25.41 7.03
CA PRO A 702 37.61 -24.15 6.93
C PRO A 702 36.67 -23.02 6.46
N ASP A 703 36.24 -22.19 7.40
CA ASP A 703 35.26 -21.12 7.21
C ASP A 703 35.27 -20.15 8.41
N THR A 704 34.48 -19.08 8.34
CA THR A 704 34.28 -18.12 9.44
C THR A 704 33.02 -18.46 10.25
N TYR A 705 33.18 -18.51 11.56
CA TYR A 705 32.11 -18.83 12.50
C TYR A 705 31.92 -17.71 13.52
N VAL A 706 30.71 -17.62 14.05
CA VAL A 706 30.35 -16.68 15.13
C VAL A 706 29.83 -17.48 16.31
N TYR A 707 30.42 -17.23 17.47
CA TYR A 707 29.92 -17.67 18.76
C TYR A 707 29.14 -16.52 19.41
N CYS A 708 27.95 -16.81 19.92
CA CYS A 708 27.13 -15.83 20.62
C CYS A 708 26.87 -16.27 22.05
N ASN A 709 27.30 -15.45 23.00
CA ASN A 709 26.90 -15.61 24.40
C ASN A 709 25.47 -15.08 24.57
N GLN A 710 24.55 -15.94 25.03
CA GLN A 710 23.15 -15.56 25.23
C GLN A 710 22.89 -14.77 26.52
N GLU A 711 23.83 -14.74 27.46
CA GLU A 711 23.66 -13.95 28.70
C GLU A 711 24.06 -12.47 28.50
N ASP A 712 25.15 -12.22 27.77
CA ASP A 712 25.71 -10.88 27.58
C ASP A 712 25.51 -10.32 26.15
N GLY A 713 24.99 -11.12 25.22
CA GLY A 713 24.78 -10.73 23.81
C GLY A 713 26.06 -10.53 23.00
N LEU A 714 27.22 -10.82 23.58
CA LEU A 714 28.53 -10.63 22.95
C LEU A 714 28.80 -11.71 21.89
N ALA A 715 29.28 -11.26 20.72
CA ALA A 715 29.70 -12.11 19.62
C ALA A 715 31.22 -12.28 19.59
N SER A 716 31.70 -13.51 19.48
CA SER A 716 33.12 -13.83 19.22
C SER A 716 33.25 -14.46 17.84
N ARG A 717 34.01 -13.81 16.96
CA ARG A 717 34.23 -14.27 15.58
C ARG A 717 35.54 -15.05 15.52
N PHE A 718 35.53 -16.18 14.83
CA PHE A 718 36.75 -16.96 14.61
C PHE A 718 36.78 -17.65 13.26
N THR A 719 37.99 -17.81 12.72
CA THR A 719 38.26 -18.50 11.46
C THR A 719 38.88 -19.86 11.72
N VAL A 720 38.41 -20.89 11.03
CA VAL A 720 38.93 -22.26 11.20
C VAL A 720 40.03 -22.57 10.20
N GLU A 721 41.19 -22.96 10.70
CA GLU A 721 42.31 -23.46 9.92
C GLU A 721 42.48 -24.98 10.07
N VAL A 722 42.99 -25.62 9.01
CA VAL A 722 43.26 -27.06 9.03
C VAL A 722 44.53 -27.33 9.83
N GLY A 723 44.41 -28.08 10.91
CA GLY A 723 45.54 -28.43 11.77
C GLY A 723 45.15 -29.38 12.91
N PRO A 724 46.05 -29.68 13.85
CA PRO A 724 45.73 -30.51 15.00
C PRO A 724 44.77 -29.80 15.98
N ASP A 725 43.97 -30.55 16.75
CA ASP A 725 43.19 -29.97 17.84
C ASP A 725 44.17 -29.58 18.95
N LEU A 726 44.35 -28.26 19.10
CA LEU A 726 45.25 -27.66 20.07
C LEU A 726 44.41 -27.06 21.19
N ILE A 727 44.81 -27.35 22.43
CA ILE A 727 44.19 -26.78 23.63
C ILE A 727 45.28 -26.14 24.47
N LEU A 728 45.10 -24.86 24.79
CA LEU A 728 45.94 -24.13 25.73
C LEU A 728 45.31 -24.18 27.12
N TYR A 729 46.07 -24.57 28.13
CA TYR A 729 45.67 -24.48 29.54
C TYR A 729 46.59 -23.51 30.26
N ARG A 730 46.00 -22.49 30.87
CA ARG A 730 46.70 -21.42 31.59
C ARG A 730 45.80 -20.89 32.70
N SER A 731 46.35 -20.63 33.88
CA SER A 731 45.65 -19.96 34.99
C SER A 731 44.27 -20.58 35.33
N ASP A 732 44.18 -21.91 35.33
CA ASP A 732 42.95 -22.69 35.55
C ASP A 732 41.85 -22.51 34.48
N GLN A 733 42.18 -21.99 33.30
CA GLN A 733 41.29 -21.88 32.15
C GLN A 733 41.80 -22.68 30.95
N THR A 734 40.89 -23.31 30.22
CA THR A 734 41.16 -23.93 28.92
C THR A 734 40.75 -22.98 27.80
N LEU A 735 41.66 -22.70 26.88
CA LEU A 735 41.48 -21.83 25.74
C LEU A 735 41.60 -22.64 24.45
N ARG A 736 40.65 -22.43 23.53
CA ARG A 736 40.69 -22.98 22.17
C ARG A 736 40.69 -21.88 21.09
N LEU A 737 40.46 -20.63 21.47
CA LEU A 737 40.62 -19.47 20.58
C LEU A 737 42.10 -19.05 20.59
N TRP A 738 42.70 -19.00 19.40
CA TRP A 738 44.12 -18.68 19.20
C TRP A 738 44.30 -17.24 18.69
N ASP A 739 45.55 -16.81 18.63
CA ASP A 739 46.01 -15.48 18.23
C ASP A 739 45.58 -14.34 19.16
N GLU A 740 44.90 -14.62 20.28
CA GLU A 740 44.56 -13.58 21.24
C GLU A 740 45.82 -13.07 21.96
N PRO A 741 46.04 -11.75 22.01
CA PRO A 741 47.19 -11.19 22.68
C PRO A 741 47.05 -11.31 24.20
N MET A 742 48.07 -11.83 24.86
CA MET A 742 48.07 -12.03 26.31
C MET A 742 49.20 -11.25 26.99
N SER A 743 49.00 -10.93 28.26
CA SER A 743 50.03 -10.39 29.14
C SER A 743 50.26 -11.26 30.37
N SER A 744 51.44 -11.10 30.98
CA SER A 744 51.80 -11.79 32.21
C SER A 744 52.25 -10.79 33.28
N GLU A 745 51.49 -10.74 34.37
CA GLU A 745 51.81 -9.91 35.55
C GLU A 745 52.46 -10.71 36.69
N SER A 746 52.40 -12.05 36.62
CA SER A 746 53.03 -12.95 37.59
C SER A 746 54.52 -13.10 37.31
N SER A 747 55.31 -13.36 38.36
CA SER A 747 56.75 -13.62 38.23
C SER A 747 57.08 -14.93 37.48
N GLN A 748 56.10 -15.84 37.37
CA GLN A 748 56.21 -17.08 36.63
C GLN A 748 54.97 -17.29 35.76
N LEU A 749 55.18 -17.81 34.56
CA LEU A 749 54.16 -18.13 33.57
C LEU A 749 54.10 -19.65 33.39
N GLU A 750 52.98 -20.25 33.81
CA GLU A 750 52.71 -21.68 33.66
C GLU A 750 51.74 -21.92 32.50
N ILE A 751 52.14 -22.73 31.53
CA ILE A 751 51.40 -23.01 30.31
C ILE A 751 51.42 -24.51 30.04
N ALA A 752 50.28 -25.09 29.68
CA ALA A 752 50.20 -26.45 29.17
C ALA A 752 49.51 -26.47 27.80
N LEU A 753 50.14 -27.13 26.82
CA LEU A 753 49.64 -27.26 25.45
C LEU A 753 49.34 -28.73 25.15
N TYR A 754 48.10 -29.00 24.74
CA TYR A 754 47.69 -30.32 24.27
C TYR A 754 47.83 -30.42 22.75
N ASN A 755 48.49 -31.48 22.27
CA ASN A 755 48.58 -31.83 20.86
C ASN A 755 47.79 -33.13 20.61
N SER A 756 46.70 -33.05 19.83
CA SER A 756 45.88 -34.21 19.47
C SER A 756 46.48 -35.12 18.39
N ASN A 757 47.57 -34.72 17.74
CA ASN A 757 48.19 -35.48 16.66
C ASN A 757 49.08 -36.60 17.21
N ASP A 758 49.21 -37.69 16.45
CA ASP A 758 50.15 -38.77 16.77
C ASP A 758 51.62 -38.37 16.49
N LEU A 759 51.81 -37.28 15.75
CA LEU A 759 53.11 -36.74 15.38
C LEU A 759 53.44 -35.46 16.17
N ASP A 760 54.74 -35.26 16.40
CA ASP A 760 55.24 -34.05 17.03
C ASP A 760 55.00 -32.82 16.13
N ILE A 761 54.50 -31.73 16.71
CA ILE A 761 54.32 -30.45 16.03
C ILE A 761 55.54 -29.57 16.29
N VAL A 762 56.00 -28.84 15.28
CA VAL A 762 57.10 -27.90 15.45
C VAL A 762 56.64 -26.71 16.30
N LEU A 763 57.36 -26.44 17.39
CA LEU A 763 57.18 -25.24 18.21
C LEU A 763 58.30 -24.26 17.87
N ARG A 764 57.93 -23.12 17.30
CA ARG A 764 58.83 -21.99 17.09
C ARG A 764 58.57 -20.97 18.18
N HIS A 765 59.62 -20.30 18.61
CA HIS A 765 59.50 -19.19 19.55
C HIS A 765 60.35 -18.03 19.07
N ASP A 766 59.86 -16.82 19.30
CA ASP A 766 60.61 -15.59 19.07
C ASP A 766 60.45 -14.67 20.29
N ALA A 767 61.47 -13.85 20.54
CA ALA A 767 61.49 -12.92 21.65
C ALA A 767 61.82 -11.52 21.15
N PHE A 768 61.00 -10.55 21.55
CA PHE A 768 61.05 -9.17 21.12
C PHE A 768 61.13 -8.22 22.33
N GLY A 769 61.58 -7.00 22.09
CA GLY A 769 61.74 -5.97 23.13
C GLY A 769 63.20 -5.73 23.53
N ASP A 770 63.38 -4.82 24.48
CA ASP A 770 64.67 -4.43 25.06
C ASP A 770 65.06 -5.27 26.29
N VAL A 771 64.10 -5.98 26.87
CA VAL A 771 64.30 -6.94 27.97
C VAL A 771 64.17 -8.37 27.43
N ALA A 772 65.08 -9.27 27.81
CA ALA A 772 65.12 -10.63 27.24
C ALA A 772 64.36 -11.65 28.09
N TRP A 773 63.51 -12.45 27.44
CA TRP A 773 62.91 -13.66 28.01
C TRP A 773 63.92 -14.82 28.07
N ASP A 774 63.93 -15.59 29.17
CA ASP A 774 64.68 -16.86 29.23
C ASP A 774 63.83 -17.99 28.64
N LEU A 775 64.07 -18.27 27.36
CA LEU A 775 63.35 -19.32 26.61
C LEU A 775 64.07 -20.68 26.63
N THR A 776 65.12 -20.86 27.44
CA THR A 776 65.93 -22.10 27.43
C THR A 776 65.16 -23.35 27.85
N THR A 777 64.03 -23.18 28.53
CA THR A 777 63.16 -24.27 29.00
C THR A 777 62.09 -24.69 27.98
N LEU A 778 61.91 -23.96 26.89
CA LEU A 778 60.94 -24.28 25.84
C LEU A 778 61.49 -25.35 24.87
N PRO A 779 60.71 -26.39 24.55
CA PRO A 779 61.11 -27.37 23.55
C PRO A 779 60.96 -26.82 22.13
N SER A 780 61.68 -27.42 21.18
CA SER A 780 61.53 -27.11 19.74
C SER A 780 60.36 -27.85 19.07
N SER A 781 59.67 -28.74 19.79
CA SER A 781 58.53 -29.51 19.30
C SER A 781 57.61 -29.95 20.44
N LEU A 782 56.31 -30.03 20.16
CA LEU A 782 55.28 -30.53 21.06
C LEU A 782 55.04 -32.02 20.81
N SER A 783 55.24 -32.84 21.84
CA SER A 783 54.91 -34.26 21.79
C SER A 783 53.40 -34.49 21.80
N SER A 784 52.94 -35.64 21.32
CA SER A 784 51.54 -36.04 21.40
C SER A 784 51.04 -36.03 22.85
N GLY A 785 49.88 -35.41 23.10
CA GLY A 785 49.32 -35.21 24.44
C GLY A 785 49.68 -33.87 25.09
N TRP A 786 49.63 -33.81 26.42
CA TRP A 786 49.90 -32.59 27.21
C TRP A 786 51.39 -32.31 27.37
N ASN A 787 51.80 -31.09 27.05
CA ASN A 787 53.16 -30.58 27.22
C ASN A 787 53.13 -29.37 28.15
N ASN A 788 53.82 -29.43 29.29
CA ASN A 788 53.76 -28.40 30.31
C ASN A 788 55.08 -27.62 30.37
N PHE A 789 54.99 -26.30 30.49
CA PHE A 789 56.10 -25.37 30.51
C PHE A 789 55.94 -24.37 31.65
N THR A 790 57.07 -23.97 32.23
CA THR A 790 57.14 -22.89 33.21
C THR A 790 58.26 -21.96 32.79
N LEU A 791 57.93 -20.67 32.69
CA LEU A 791 58.84 -19.61 32.26
C LEU A 791 58.93 -18.54 33.35
N ASP A 792 60.13 -18.02 33.57
CA ASP A 792 60.33 -16.86 34.44
C ASP A 792 60.02 -15.59 33.65
N VAL A 793 59.16 -14.72 34.21
CA VAL A 793 58.70 -13.50 33.54
C VAL A 793 59.69 -12.37 33.82
N PRO A 794 60.20 -11.67 32.79
CA PRO A 794 61.13 -10.56 32.96
C PRO A 794 60.53 -9.37 33.73
N ASP A 795 61.39 -8.55 34.34
CA ASP A 795 60.98 -7.31 35.00
C ASP A 795 60.92 -6.17 33.97
N ALA A 796 59.74 -5.97 33.39
CA ALA A 796 59.48 -4.99 32.34
C ALA A 796 58.09 -4.36 32.51
N MET A 797 57.88 -3.18 31.93
CA MET A 797 56.62 -2.44 32.00
C MET A 797 55.47 -3.21 31.34
N PHE A 798 55.73 -3.82 30.18
CA PHE A 798 54.79 -4.74 29.54
C PHE A 798 55.48 -6.05 29.19
N ASN A 799 54.88 -7.14 29.66
CA ASN A 799 55.28 -8.51 29.34
C ASN A 799 54.16 -9.16 28.54
N THR A 800 54.38 -9.34 27.24
CA THR A 800 53.40 -9.85 26.28
C THR A 800 53.77 -11.25 25.83
N HIS A 801 52.76 -12.03 25.46
CA HIS A 801 52.97 -13.27 24.72
C HIS A 801 51.73 -13.59 23.88
N GLN A 802 51.94 -14.26 22.75
CA GLN A 802 50.88 -14.65 21.85
C GLN A 802 51.21 -16.03 21.26
N PHE A 803 50.19 -16.87 21.12
CA PHE A 803 50.31 -18.16 20.44
C PHE A 803 49.60 -18.06 19.11
N THR A 804 50.36 -18.25 18.04
CA THR A 804 49.84 -18.23 16.68
C THR A 804 50.02 -19.56 15.98
N HIS A 805 49.01 -19.95 15.22
CA HIS A 805 49.08 -21.13 14.36
C HIS A 805 49.48 -20.66 12.95
N GLN A 806 50.59 -21.18 12.42
CA GLN A 806 51.08 -20.82 11.10
C GLN A 806 51.60 -22.05 10.36
N ASP A 807 50.96 -22.40 9.24
CA ASP A 807 51.39 -23.50 8.34
C ASP A 807 51.66 -24.85 9.05
N GLY A 808 50.85 -25.21 10.04
CA GLY A 808 50.99 -26.46 10.79
C GLY A 808 52.13 -26.47 11.82
N ALA A 809 52.69 -25.30 12.14
CA ALA A 809 53.56 -25.07 13.29
C ALA A 809 52.87 -24.10 14.27
N ILE A 810 53.28 -24.15 15.54
CA ILE A 810 52.88 -23.15 16.53
C ILE A 810 54.05 -22.20 16.70
N LEU A 811 53.79 -20.91 16.52
CA LEU A 811 54.71 -19.84 16.84
C LEU A 811 54.28 -19.20 18.16
N VAL A 812 55.21 -19.12 19.11
CA VAL A 812 55.00 -18.39 20.36
C VAL A 812 55.87 -17.15 20.34
N THR A 813 55.25 -15.99 20.31
CA THR A 813 55.98 -14.72 20.41
C THR A 813 55.94 -14.26 21.86
N PHE A 814 57.08 -13.82 22.37
CA PHE A 814 57.22 -13.22 23.68
C PHE A 814 57.75 -11.80 23.51
N GLY A 815 57.18 -10.84 24.25
CA GLY A 815 57.64 -9.46 24.26
C GLY A 815 57.90 -9.01 25.70
N ALA A 816 59.00 -8.31 25.94
CA ALA A 816 59.23 -7.60 27.19
C ALA A 816 59.78 -6.21 26.89
N TYR A 817 58.97 -5.20 27.16
CA TYR A 817 59.18 -3.84 26.70
C TYR A 817 59.30 -2.87 27.87
N MET A 818 60.34 -2.03 27.79
CA MET A 818 60.71 -1.00 28.74
C MET A 818 61.07 -1.62 30.10
N GLU A 819 62.37 -1.61 30.44
CA GLU A 819 62.85 -2.05 31.77
C GLU A 819 62.12 -1.27 32.89
N ALA A 820 61.56 -2.00 33.86
CA ALA A 820 60.67 -1.45 34.90
C ALA A 820 61.38 -0.61 35.98
#